data_AF-A0A521MMS3-F1
#
_entry.id   AF-A0A521MMS3-F1
#
_cell.length_a   1.000
_cell.length_b   1.000
_cell.length_c   1.000
_cell.angle_alpha   90.00
_cell.angle_beta   90.00
_cell.angle_gamma   90.00
#
_symmetry.space_group_name_H-M   'P 1'
#
loop_
_entity.id
_entity.type
_entity.pdbx_description
1 polymer ?
#
loop_
_entity_poly.entity_id
_entity_poly.type
_entity_poly.pdbx_seq_one_letter_code
_entity_poly.pdbx_strand_id
1 'polypeptide(L)'
;MLKEAKDEFSLNTLEAIIIQDKITLLVPEILQKEWTRKKGQTLTQLQKKIKETENITGRTGESLPSMQQLKDRARRIDGIIAAGKPFKLTQKVKAATIDVSLEKKAPFHGDKTKSINDALFFFSAVSYLKRKKIDSIYFITSDRDFTDEAKTEPVLHRDLLQPGITINYYNSLARCFSYLQQVLGNAKEATEKNLNYQLKVIEKNPNILAYVYDVLKFLKARMEFTPTELLIRIEPFRIRDIKHPYTNYSLYSLATNNKDLINLFQQIDFRNAPRFKQGTAYKNTKKNLEQLQFITRTLQENLVHHISMTTGVDYVSIELPELPNCDCPTCLINRLEIARAIKALAADTDKDRLKIAQAYFNLGVYHKAFLIYYENYKAHVANHDLLKSYIELFRLKWSNNILWRAEQTETKSMKTEVDLIDTEERYFQFAASSEFEKQVASLFFQNNVLRSYAESIAETLDKIRDHYRIQLGAGHSSNSNLNRLINLYQELTEYVFQNRLPYTKFTEFATMTAQYMEGLFLSYAMNSRQSSRLEAITSGLLKQLLLFGNADLAVTFFNRFIQQKIRYEIPEGSGDFETATSNYLEHHNDTYPLIDQLSKASWEARDNYFRYFWNILALLSIVDMPQTFIKACGKNILGFLPDISYRDRSRIHHVASFIKSWGPVMGKQWLQKVLQAILDNKELHQFNILSAFSELTEKSRDSYITTDKMYRQLLQLFGEADAMIRGENENALFDLYQAMDKKYRTSLASYIDNLLAEKFNHELFYRACIYDIIKPEPSAFEKYLSCFERPDKNTLGRNQVFDEVETMPGLNSVINLSLKYKLPLPAEFIIRFKGLSDYYDWLLDMDSFDYALFDPLWILSYNTRYYLAKAFSQKQVVGAVKKYVKTNPHPKLAKYFVLYTQRAD
;
A
#
# COMPACT_ATOMS: atom_id res chain seq x y z
N MET A 1 -5.71 0.03 28.56
CA MET A 1 -7.17 -0.24 28.64
C MET A 1 -8.01 0.95 28.19
N LEU A 2 -7.92 2.14 28.80
CA LEU A 2 -8.73 3.30 28.36
C LEU A 2 -8.31 3.90 26.99
N LYS A 3 -7.02 3.83 26.65
CA LYS A 3 -6.44 4.58 25.53
C LYS A 3 -6.46 3.86 24.18
N GLU A 4 -6.52 2.54 24.16
CA GLU A 4 -6.26 1.74 22.95
C GLU A 4 -7.48 0.89 22.59
N ALA A 5 -7.92 0.93 21.33
CA ALA A 5 -9.11 0.21 20.88
C ALA A 5 -8.94 -1.33 20.93
N LYS A 6 -7.71 -1.82 20.73
CA LYS A 6 -7.35 -3.25 20.84
C LYS A 6 -7.56 -3.84 22.26
N ASP A 7 -7.73 -2.99 23.27
CA ASP A 7 -7.97 -3.44 24.64
C ASP A 7 -9.44 -3.83 24.90
N GLU A 8 -10.36 -3.63 23.95
CA GLU A 8 -11.78 -3.99 24.12
C GLU A 8 -11.97 -5.50 24.34
N PHE A 9 -11.31 -6.32 23.52
CA PHE A 9 -11.31 -7.77 23.68
C PHE A 9 -10.77 -8.19 25.05
N SER A 10 -9.71 -7.53 25.52
CA SER A 10 -9.11 -7.77 26.82
C SER A 10 -10.07 -7.41 27.96
N LEU A 11 -10.83 -6.31 27.82
CA LEU A 11 -11.82 -5.88 28.80
C LEU A 11 -13.02 -6.83 28.84
N ASN A 12 -13.58 -7.20 27.68
CA ASN A 12 -14.68 -8.18 27.57
C ASN A 12 -14.28 -9.53 28.16
N THR A 13 -13.07 -10.00 27.84
CA THR A 13 -12.54 -11.25 28.38
C THR A 13 -12.44 -11.14 29.88
N LEU A 14 -11.73 -10.13 30.42
CA LEU A 14 -11.53 -9.94 31.85
C LEU A 14 -12.85 -9.91 32.64
N GLU A 15 -13.82 -9.15 32.15
CA GLU A 15 -15.16 -9.04 32.74
C GLU A 15 -15.85 -10.41 32.77
N ALA A 16 -15.83 -11.17 31.67
CA ALA A 16 -16.44 -12.49 31.59
C ALA A 16 -15.81 -13.50 32.56
N ILE A 17 -14.48 -13.57 32.66
CA ILE A 17 -13.80 -14.51 33.58
C ILE A 17 -13.99 -14.14 35.05
N ILE A 18 -14.15 -12.84 35.37
CA ILE A 18 -14.50 -12.39 36.73
C ILE A 18 -15.96 -12.72 37.06
N ILE A 19 -16.90 -12.41 36.17
CA ILE A 19 -18.34 -12.70 36.36
C ILE A 19 -18.60 -14.20 36.50
N GLN A 20 -17.82 -15.03 35.80
CA GLN A 20 -17.90 -16.49 35.90
C GLN A 20 -17.19 -17.07 37.13
N ASP A 21 -16.68 -16.25 38.04
CA ASP A 21 -15.89 -16.65 39.23
C ASP A 21 -14.68 -17.55 38.92
N LYS A 22 -14.16 -17.50 37.68
CA LYS A 22 -12.98 -18.27 37.26
C LYS A 22 -11.69 -17.69 37.78
N ILE A 23 -11.67 -16.37 37.99
CA ILE A 23 -10.56 -15.65 38.63
C ILE A 23 -11.11 -14.67 39.67
N THR A 24 -10.33 -14.42 40.71
CA THR A 24 -10.60 -13.35 41.66
C THR A 24 -9.64 -12.19 41.43
N LEU A 25 -10.15 -11.04 41.02
CA LEU A 25 -9.35 -9.82 40.92
C LEU A 25 -9.03 -9.29 42.33
N LEU A 26 -7.76 -9.16 42.68
CA LEU A 26 -7.34 -8.56 43.95
C LEU A 26 -7.21 -7.04 43.81
N VAL A 27 -7.91 -6.28 44.65
CA VAL A 27 -8.00 -4.82 44.53
C VAL A 27 -7.45 -4.17 45.80
N PRO A 28 -6.17 -3.78 45.86
CA PRO A 28 -5.65 -3.04 47.00
C PRO A 28 -6.29 -1.66 47.06
N GLU A 29 -6.51 -1.14 48.27
CA GLU A 29 -7.10 0.19 48.49
C GLU A 29 -6.40 1.31 47.69
N ILE A 30 -5.08 1.19 47.53
CA ILE A 30 -4.28 2.17 46.77
C ILE A 30 -4.58 2.12 45.26
N LEU A 31 -4.96 0.96 44.70
CA LEU A 31 -5.32 0.82 43.29
C LEU A 31 -6.63 1.54 42.99
N GLN A 32 -7.63 1.42 43.89
CA GLN A 32 -8.88 2.17 43.77
C GLN A 32 -8.63 3.68 43.78
N LYS A 33 -7.84 4.16 44.75
CA LYS A 33 -7.47 5.57 44.86
C LYS A 33 -6.73 6.07 43.61
N GLU A 34 -5.79 5.28 43.11
CA GLU A 34 -5.01 5.64 41.93
C GLU A 34 -5.84 5.62 40.65
N TRP A 35 -6.71 4.63 40.47
CA TRP A 35 -7.65 4.56 39.36
C TRP A 35 -8.59 5.75 39.36
N THR A 36 -9.25 6.08 40.48
CA THR A 36 -10.14 7.25 40.58
C THR A 36 -9.43 8.53 40.17
N ARG A 37 -8.19 8.73 40.60
CA ARG A 37 -7.37 9.89 40.25
C ARG A 37 -6.97 9.90 38.77
N LYS A 38 -6.40 8.80 38.25
CA LYS A 38 -5.88 8.70 36.87
C LYS A 38 -7.00 8.66 35.82
N LYS A 39 -8.18 8.09 36.16
CA LYS A 39 -9.37 8.06 35.30
C LYS A 39 -9.80 9.47 34.90
N GLY A 40 -9.98 10.36 35.88
CA GLY A 40 -10.35 11.75 35.62
C GLY A 40 -9.34 12.47 34.74
N GLN A 41 -8.05 12.39 35.11
CA GLN A 41 -6.96 13.00 34.34
C GLN A 41 -6.89 12.50 32.89
N THR A 42 -7.03 11.18 32.69
CA THR A 42 -6.96 10.56 31.36
C THR A 42 -8.15 10.96 30.50
N LEU A 43 -9.37 10.97 31.05
CA LEU A 43 -10.56 11.41 30.32
C LEU A 43 -10.46 12.88 29.91
N THR A 44 -9.96 13.77 30.79
CA THR A 44 -9.73 15.18 30.45
C THR A 44 -8.69 15.34 29.35
N GLN A 45 -7.58 14.59 29.41
CA GLN A 45 -6.54 14.62 28.36
C GLN A 45 -7.07 14.13 27.00
N LEU A 46 -7.82 13.03 26.99
CA LEU A 46 -8.42 12.49 25.76
C LEU A 46 -9.48 13.43 25.20
N GLN A 47 -10.30 14.04 26.05
CA GLN A 47 -11.26 15.05 25.63
C GLN A 47 -10.58 16.26 24.96
N LYS A 48 -9.45 16.71 25.52
CA LYS A 48 -8.65 17.79 24.92
C LYS A 48 -8.11 17.38 23.55
N LYS A 49 -7.55 16.18 23.42
CA LYS A 49 -7.05 15.65 22.14
C LYS A 49 -8.15 15.49 21.08
N ILE A 50 -9.34 15.01 21.48
CA ILE A 50 -10.48 14.87 20.57
C ILE A 50 -10.88 16.25 20.04
N LYS A 51 -11.02 17.26 20.91
CA LYS A 51 -11.32 18.64 20.49
C LYS A 51 -10.24 19.25 19.60
N GLU A 52 -8.96 19.04 19.92
CA GLU A 52 -7.84 19.51 19.09
C GLU A 52 -7.86 18.86 17.70
N THR A 53 -8.14 17.56 17.63
CA THR A 53 -8.26 16.83 16.37
C THR A 53 -9.44 17.35 15.55
N GLU A 54 -10.62 17.49 16.17
CA GLU A 54 -11.83 18.05 15.54
C GLU A 54 -11.58 19.45 14.96
N ASN A 55 -10.85 20.31 15.69
CA ASN A 55 -10.49 21.66 15.24
C ASN A 55 -9.50 21.68 14.07
N ILE A 56 -8.55 20.75 14.02
CA ILE A 56 -7.52 20.70 12.96
C ILE A 56 -8.06 20.08 11.68
N THR A 57 -8.85 18.99 11.78
CA THR A 57 -9.26 18.22 10.61
C THR A 57 -10.61 18.62 10.04
N GLY A 58 -11.39 19.47 10.72
CA GLY A 58 -12.77 19.80 10.35
C GLY A 58 -13.68 18.58 10.23
N ARG A 59 -13.22 17.44 10.75
CA ARG A 59 -13.79 16.10 10.67
C ARG A 59 -13.54 15.40 12.00
N THR A 60 -14.54 14.69 12.52
CA THR A 60 -14.33 13.69 13.57
C THR A 60 -13.53 12.54 12.97
N GLY A 61 -12.22 12.50 13.22
CA GLY A 61 -11.36 11.42 12.71
C GLY A 61 -11.83 10.05 13.21
N GLU A 62 -12.07 9.10 12.28
CA GLU A 62 -12.61 7.75 12.52
C GLU A 62 -11.74 6.86 13.45
N SER A 63 -10.57 7.31 13.89
CA SER A 63 -9.67 6.50 14.73
C SER A 63 -9.81 6.73 16.23
N LEU A 64 -10.48 7.81 16.68
CA LEU A 64 -10.61 8.11 18.10
C LEU A 64 -11.99 7.67 18.63
N PRO A 65 -12.06 6.89 19.73
CA PRO A 65 -13.32 6.54 20.34
C PRO A 65 -14.07 7.80 20.77
N SER A 66 -15.40 7.80 20.61
CA SER A 66 -16.22 8.91 21.08
C SER A 66 -16.04 9.12 22.59
N MET A 67 -16.23 10.34 23.07
CA MET A 67 -16.17 10.62 24.51
C MET A 67 -17.18 9.78 25.31
N GLN A 68 -18.29 9.39 24.70
CA GLN A 68 -19.26 8.49 25.31
C GLN A 68 -18.71 7.07 25.43
N GLN A 69 -18.09 6.52 24.37
CA GLN A 69 -17.42 5.22 24.41
C GLN A 69 -16.30 5.19 25.47
N LEU A 70 -15.51 6.26 25.61
CA LEU A 70 -14.48 6.36 26.66
C LEU A 70 -15.08 6.38 28.07
N LYS A 71 -16.21 7.07 28.28
CA LYS A 71 -16.93 7.06 29.56
C LYS A 71 -17.51 5.68 29.87
N ASP A 72 -18.06 5.00 28.87
CA ASP A 72 -18.64 3.67 29.06
C ASP A 72 -17.55 2.63 29.35
N ARG A 73 -16.41 2.69 28.66
CA ARG A 73 -15.20 1.92 29.03
C ARG A 73 -14.76 2.19 30.47
N ALA A 74 -14.74 3.46 30.88
CA ALA A 74 -14.36 3.82 32.24
C ALA A 74 -15.33 3.25 33.29
N ARG A 75 -16.65 3.28 33.02
CA ARG A 75 -17.68 2.67 33.87
C ARG A 75 -17.53 1.16 33.95
N ARG A 76 -17.21 0.49 32.85
CA ARG A 76 -16.95 -0.96 32.85
C ARG A 76 -15.74 -1.32 33.72
N ILE A 77 -14.65 -0.55 33.61
CA ILE A 77 -13.49 -0.74 34.49
C ILE A 77 -13.85 -0.45 35.97
N ASP A 78 -14.69 0.55 36.24
CA ASP A 78 -15.23 0.79 37.59
C ASP A 78 -15.99 -0.45 38.10
N GLY A 79 -16.82 -1.07 37.26
CA GLY A 79 -17.54 -2.31 37.57
C GLY A 79 -16.60 -3.47 37.88
N ILE A 80 -15.57 -3.68 37.07
CA ILE A 80 -14.54 -4.71 37.29
C ILE A 80 -13.79 -4.50 38.61
N ILE A 81 -13.38 -3.27 38.91
CA ILE A 81 -12.68 -2.92 40.16
C ILE A 81 -13.61 -3.08 41.37
N ALA A 82 -14.90 -2.78 41.23
CA ALA A 82 -15.90 -2.95 42.28
C ALA A 82 -16.23 -4.43 42.55
N ALA A 83 -16.25 -5.27 41.51
CA ALA A 83 -16.45 -6.71 41.62
C ALA A 83 -15.23 -7.44 42.21
N GLY A 84 -14.03 -6.85 42.07
CA GLY A 84 -12.80 -7.40 42.64
C GLY A 84 -12.80 -7.42 44.17
N LYS A 85 -11.99 -8.30 44.77
CA LYS A 85 -11.87 -8.45 46.22
C LYS A 85 -11.02 -7.32 46.81
N PRO A 86 -11.60 -6.39 47.59
CA PRO A 86 -10.84 -5.31 48.17
C PRO A 86 -10.00 -5.81 49.36
N PHE A 87 -8.81 -5.24 49.55
CA PHE A 87 -8.02 -5.48 50.75
C PHE A 87 -7.20 -4.26 51.17
N LYS A 88 -7.00 -4.13 52.49
CA LYS A 88 -6.32 -2.97 53.09
C LYS A 88 -4.81 -3.10 53.02
N LEU A 89 -4.17 -1.96 52.73
CA LEU A 89 -2.72 -1.80 52.83
C LEU A 89 -2.33 -1.75 54.31
N THR A 90 -1.36 -2.57 54.72
CA THR A 90 -0.86 -2.58 56.10
C THR A 90 0.38 -1.70 56.24
N GLN A 91 0.62 -1.17 57.45
CA GLN A 91 1.85 -0.41 57.74
C GLN A 91 3.11 -1.27 57.53
N LYS A 92 3.03 -2.57 57.83
CA LYS A 92 4.12 -3.52 57.57
C LYS A 92 4.50 -3.59 56.10
N VAL A 93 3.52 -3.56 55.18
CA VAL A 93 3.80 -3.53 53.74
C VAL A 93 4.43 -2.22 53.33
N LYS A 94 3.93 -1.08 53.84
CA LYS A 94 4.53 0.24 53.54
C LYS A 94 5.99 0.32 53.97
N ALA A 95 6.28 -0.10 55.20
CA ALA A 95 7.65 -0.15 55.72
C ALA A 95 8.54 -1.04 54.84
N ALA A 96 8.09 -2.27 54.55
CA ALA A 96 8.84 -3.19 53.69
C ALA A 96 9.08 -2.64 52.27
N THR A 97 8.12 -1.92 51.68
CA THR A 97 8.31 -1.29 50.36
C THR A 97 9.34 -0.16 50.42
N ILE A 98 9.38 0.62 51.50
CA ILE A 98 10.41 1.65 51.72
C ILE A 98 11.78 1.01 51.88
N ASP A 99 11.89 -0.08 52.65
CA ASP A 99 13.14 -0.79 52.85
C ASP A 99 13.69 -1.33 51.51
N VAL A 100 12.85 -1.95 50.69
CA VAL A 100 13.22 -2.41 49.33
C VAL A 100 13.68 -1.25 48.43
N SER A 101 13.05 -0.08 48.56
CA SER A 101 13.44 1.13 47.82
C SER A 101 14.79 1.68 48.26
N LEU A 102 15.05 1.74 49.58
CA LEU A 102 16.33 2.16 50.14
C LEU A 102 17.47 1.21 49.73
N GLU A 103 17.17 -0.09 49.64
CA GLU A 103 18.10 -1.12 49.18
C GLU A 103 18.30 -1.14 47.66
N LYS A 104 17.60 -0.28 46.89
CA LYS A 104 17.62 -0.23 45.41
C LYS A 104 17.33 -1.57 44.74
N LYS A 105 16.50 -2.41 45.38
CA LYS A 105 16.02 -3.69 44.83
C LYS A 105 14.80 -3.46 43.94
N ALA A 106 14.50 -4.40 43.05
CA ALA A 106 13.33 -4.27 42.18
C ALA A 106 12.02 -4.04 42.98
N PRO A 107 11.11 -3.17 42.49
CA PRO A 107 11.15 -2.45 41.21
C PRO A 107 11.88 -1.08 41.28
N PHE A 108 12.75 -0.84 42.26
CA PHE A 108 13.47 0.42 42.46
C PHE A 108 14.94 0.38 42.00
N HIS A 109 15.28 -0.50 41.05
CA HIS A 109 16.64 -0.57 40.51
C HIS A 109 16.87 0.52 39.45
N GLY A 110 18.13 0.97 39.31
CA GLY A 110 18.51 2.11 38.46
C GLY A 110 18.20 3.49 39.07
N ASP A 111 18.09 4.54 38.22
CA ASP A 111 17.81 5.93 38.64
C ASP A 111 16.30 6.23 38.83
N LYS A 112 15.47 5.18 38.94
CA LYS A 112 14.01 5.31 38.86
C LYS A 112 13.36 5.31 40.25
N THR A 113 12.96 6.48 40.72
CA THR A 113 12.22 6.66 41.98
C THR A 113 10.69 6.64 41.82
N LYS A 114 10.17 6.42 40.60
CA LYS A 114 8.77 6.70 40.24
C LYS A 114 7.77 5.55 40.45
N SER A 115 8.19 4.38 40.94
CA SER A 115 7.34 3.16 40.98
C SER A 115 6.76 2.81 42.38
N ILE A 116 6.71 3.74 43.34
CA ILE A 116 6.27 3.44 44.73
C ILE A 116 4.85 2.84 44.79
N ASN A 117 3.89 3.38 44.03
CA ASN A 117 2.53 2.86 44.06
C ASN A 117 2.40 1.47 43.44
N ASP A 118 3.10 1.23 42.33
CA ASP A 118 3.09 -0.06 41.64
C ASP A 118 3.77 -1.13 42.51
N ALA A 119 4.86 -0.77 43.20
CA ALA A 119 5.47 -1.60 44.23
C ALA A 119 4.49 -1.92 45.37
N LEU A 120 3.74 -0.91 45.85
CA LEU A 120 2.71 -1.11 46.87
C LEU A 120 1.58 -2.02 46.37
N PHE A 121 1.19 -1.99 45.09
CA PHE A 121 0.24 -2.96 44.53
C PHE A 121 0.77 -4.39 44.67
N PHE A 122 2.00 -4.61 44.22
CA PHE A 122 2.64 -5.92 44.25
C PHE A 122 2.83 -6.45 45.68
N PHE A 123 3.52 -5.69 46.55
CA PHE A 123 3.84 -6.15 47.91
C PHE A 123 2.59 -6.31 48.79
N SER A 124 1.56 -5.50 48.56
CA SER A 124 0.29 -5.66 49.27
C SER A 124 -0.44 -6.93 48.84
N ALA A 125 -0.44 -7.27 47.54
CA ALA A 125 -0.99 -8.52 47.03
C ALA A 125 -0.24 -9.73 47.60
N VAL A 126 1.10 -9.73 47.56
CA VAL A 126 1.94 -10.78 48.17
C VAL A 126 1.62 -10.97 49.66
N SER A 127 1.53 -9.87 50.42
CA SER A 127 1.19 -9.94 51.85
C SER A 127 -0.22 -10.48 52.09
N TYR A 128 -1.17 -10.18 51.21
CA TYR A 128 -2.52 -10.76 51.25
C TYR A 128 -2.49 -12.28 50.99
N LEU A 129 -1.78 -12.73 49.95
CA LEU A 129 -1.64 -14.16 49.61
C LEU A 129 -1.03 -14.95 50.77
N LYS A 130 0.06 -14.45 51.39
CA LYS A 130 0.69 -15.08 52.57
C LYS A 130 -0.30 -15.26 53.73
N ARG A 131 -1.06 -14.21 54.05
CA ARG A 131 -2.05 -14.26 55.15
C ARG A 131 -3.22 -15.20 54.86
N LYS A 132 -3.60 -15.34 53.58
CA LYS A 132 -4.70 -16.20 53.13
C LYS A 132 -4.27 -17.60 52.72
N LYS A 133 -2.97 -17.91 52.79
CA LYS A 133 -2.39 -19.18 52.35
C LYS A 133 -2.75 -19.51 50.89
N ILE A 134 -2.74 -18.49 50.02
CA ILE A 134 -2.91 -18.66 48.58
C ILE A 134 -1.52 -18.82 47.97
N ASP A 135 -1.33 -19.89 47.21
CA ASP A 135 -0.03 -20.35 46.71
C ASP A 135 0.31 -19.82 45.31
N SER A 136 -0.63 -19.19 44.60
CA SER A 136 -0.42 -18.73 43.23
C SER A 136 -1.16 -17.43 42.89
N ILE A 137 -0.56 -16.63 42.02
CA ILE A 137 -1.14 -15.39 41.49
C ILE A 137 -0.69 -15.14 40.05
N TYR A 138 -1.54 -14.49 39.27
CA TYR A 138 -1.20 -13.93 37.97
C TYR A 138 -0.92 -12.43 38.14
N PHE A 139 0.33 -12.01 37.90
CA PHE A 139 0.75 -10.62 38.03
C PHE A 139 1.04 -10.03 36.64
N ILE A 140 0.35 -8.95 36.31
CA ILE A 140 0.37 -8.37 34.96
C ILE A 140 0.76 -6.90 35.09
N THR A 141 1.86 -6.50 34.48
CA THR A 141 2.28 -5.09 34.41
C THR A 141 3.12 -4.84 33.17
N SER A 142 2.92 -3.71 32.51
CA SER A 142 3.80 -3.27 31.41
C SER A 142 5.08 -2.57 31.90
N ASP A 143 5.22 -2.39 33.21
CA ASP A 143 6.37 -1.75 33.81
C ASP A 143 7.59 -2.70 33.79
N ARG A 144 8.62 -2.28 33.06
CA ARG A 144 9.85 -3.06 32.91
C ARG A 144 10.65 -3.15 34.21
N ASP A 145 10.38 -2.30 35.19
CA ASP A 145 11.07 -2.32 36.48
C ASP A 145 10.81 -3.62 37.26
N PHE A 146 9.75 -4.36 36.91
CA PHE A 146 9.43 -5.69 37.44
C PHE A 146 10.04 -6.84 36.63
N THR A 147 10.70 -6.56 35.50
CA THR A 147 11.25 -7.55 34.57
C THR A 147 12.75 -7.75 34.81
N ASP A 148 13.21 -8.99 34.66
CA ASP A 148 14.63 -9.31 34.56
C ASP A 148 15.16 -8.97 33.15
N GLU A 149 15.85 -7.84 33.01
CA GLU A 149 16.37 -7.36 31.72
C GLU A 149 17.45 -8.28 31.12
N ALA A 150 18.03 -9.20 31.91
CA ALA A 150 19.03 -10.15 31.44
C ALA A 150 18.44 -11.26 30.56
N LYS A 151 17.11 -11.39 30.49
CA LYS A 151 16.43 -12.45 29.72
C LYS A 151 15.71 -11.88 28.50
N THR A 152 15.74 -12.64 27.40
CA THR A 152 15.02 -12.32 26.16
C THR A 152 13.51 -12.42 26.33
N GLU A 153 13.05 -13.29 27.22
CA GLU A 153 11.65 -13.39 27.63
C GLU A 153 11.39 -12.57 28.90
N PRO A 154 10.23 -11.89 29.01
CA PRO A 154 9.90 -11.11 30.19
C PRO A 154 9.62 -12.04 31.37
N VAL A 155 10.63 -12.21 32.22
CA VAL A 155 10.54 -12.96 33.48
C VAL A 155 10.50 -11.97 34.64
N LEU A 156 9.79 -12.31 35.71
CA LEU A 156 9.77 -11.51 36.93
C LEU A 156 11.19 -11.36 37.48
N HIS A 157 11.56 -10.14 37.90
CA HIS A 157 12.86 -9.88 38.49
C HIS A 157 13.09 -10.75 39.73
N ARG A 158 14.31 -11.28 39.89
CA ARG A 158 14.68 -12.22 40.97
C ARG A 158 14.39 -11.70 42.38
N ASP A 159 14.56 -10.40 42.62
CA ASP A 159 14.30 -9.76 43.92
C ASP A 159 12.82 -9.81 44.33
N LEU A 160 11.92 -10.00 43.36
CA LEU A 160 10.48 -10.03 43.58
C LEU A 160 9.95 -11.45 43.82
N LEU A 161 10.80 -12.47 43.69
CA LEU A 161 10.43 -13.86 43.96
C LEU A 161 10.09 -14.04 45.44
N GLN A 162 9.02 -14.77 45.74
CA GLN A 162 8.51 -14.96 47.09
C GLN A 162 8.46 -16.45 47.43
N PRO A 163 9.19 -16.92 48.45
CA PRO A 163 9.12 -18.31 48.87
C PRO A 163 7.69 -18.73 49.19
N GLY A 164 7.25 -19.85 48.62
CA GLY A 164 5.91 -20.41 48.83
C GLY A 164 4.78 -19.74 48.05
N ILE A 165 5.07 -18.83 47.11
CA ILE A 165 4.07 -18.22 46.22
C ILE A 165 4.57 -18.28 44.78
N THR A 166 3.80 -18.94 43.92
CA THR A 166 4.01 -18.99 42.47
C THR A 166 3.45 -17.72 41.84
N ILE A 167 4.33 -16.88 41.29
CA ILE A 167 3.94 -15.63 40.61
C ILE A 167 4.06 -15.83 39.10
N ASN A 168 2.92 -16.04 38.43
CA ASN A 168 2.85 -16.12 36.98
C ASN A 168 2.87 -14.70 36.39
N TYR A 169 4.02 -14.30 35.84
CA TYR A 169 4.28 -12.93 35.41
C TYR A 169 4.03 -12.72 33.91
N TYR A 170 3.35 -11.62 33.56
CA TYR A 170 3.11 -11.22 32.18
C TYR A 170 3.30 -9.73 32.00
N ASN A 171 3.95 -9.35 30.90
CA ASN A 171 4.17 -7.94 30.56
C ASN A 171 3.01 -7.29 29.78
N SER A 172 1.95 -8.05 29.48
CA SER A 172 0.75 -7.56 28.81
C SER A 172 -0.47 -8.40 29.14
N LEU A 173 -1.66 -7.76 29.12
CA LEU A 173 -2.94 -8.45 29.29
C LEU A 173 -3.19 -9.48 28.19
N ALA A 174 -2.84 -9.16 26.94
CA ALA A 174 -3.01 -10.07 25.82
C ALA A 174 -2.28 -11.41 26.04
N ARG A 175 -1.00 -11.37 26.44
CA ARG A 175 -0.23 -12.59 26.72
C ARG A 175 -0.80 -13.39 27.89
N CYS A 176 -1.20 -12.69 28.95
CA CYS A 176 -1.84 -13.33 30.10
C CYS A 176 -3.15 -13.99 29.69
N PHE A 177 -3.99 -13.35 28.89
CA PHE A 177 -5.25 -13.94 28.44
C PHE A 177 -5.07 -15.06 27.44
N SER A 178 -4.11 -14.99 26.53
CA SER A 178 -3.75 -16.15 25.69
C SER A 178 -3.38 -17.35 26.55
N TYR A 179 -2.60 -17.13 27.61
CA TYR A 179 -2.25 -18.18 28.56
C TYR A 179 -3.45 -18.64 29.41
N LEU A 180 -4.24 -17.73 29.97
CA LEU A 180 -5.41 -18.06 30.78
C LEU A 180 -6.49 -18.76 29.93
N GLN A 181 -6.64 -18.43 28.65
CA GLN A 181 -7.50 -19.19 27.74
C GLN A 181 -6.96 -20.62 27.53
N GLN A 182 -5.64 -20.79 27.48
CA GLN A 182 -5.00 -22.10 27.38
C GLN A 182 -5.11 -22.93 28.67
N VAL A 183 -5.14 -22.28 29.84
CA VAL A 183 -5.16 -22.92 31.17
C VAL A 183 -6.57 -23.09 31.76
N LEU A 184 -7.41 -22.05 31.69
CA LEU A 184 -8.81 -22.07 32.17
C LEU A 184 -9.75 -22.70 31.15
N GLY A 185 -9.42 -22.63 29.86
CA GLY A 185 -9.95 -23.58 28.91
C GLY A 185 -9.17 -24.88 29.11
N ASN A 186 -9.83 -25.99 29.38
CA ASN A 186 -9.30 -27.31 29.01
C ASN A 186 -9.19 -27.35 27.47
N ALA A 187 -8.15 -26.68 26.97
CA ALA A 187 -7.90 -26.24 25.62
C ALA A 187 -6.40 -26.36 25.29
N LYS A 188 -5.67 -27.21 26.02
CA LYS A 188 -4.63 -28.04 25.38
C LYS A 188 -5.22 -28.90 24.25
N GLU A 189 -6.55 -29.00 24.19
CA GLU A 189 -7.31 -29.44 23.03
C GLU A 189 -7.76 -28.31 22.07
N ALA A 190 -7.23 -27.09 22.10
CA ALA A 190 -7.65 -26.04 21.14
C ALA A 190 -6.48 -25.34 20.45
N THR A 191 -5.34 -25.10 21.06
CA THR A 191 -4.28 -24.35 20.36
C THR A 191 -3.41 -25.23 19.45
N GLU A 192 -3.15 -26.48 19.84
CA GLU A 192 -2.53 -27.49 18.95
C GLU A 192 -3.58 -28.32 18.18
N LYS A 193 -4.84 -28.36 18.65
CA LYS A 193 -5.95 -29.00 17.93
C LYS A 193 -6.66 -28.08 16.94
N ASN A 194 -6.60 -26.74 17.01
CA ASN A 194 -7.31 -25.89 16.03
C ASN A 194 -6.66 -25.87 14.63
N LEU A 195 -5.40 -26.29 14.50
CA LEU A 195 -4.82 -26.60 13.17
C LEU A 195 -4.94 -28.09 12.83
N ASN A 196 -5.24 -28.95 13.81
CA ASN A 196 -5.27 -30.42 13.67
C ASN A 196 -6.64 -31.10 13.68
N TYR A 197 -7.73 -30.34 13.82
CA TYR A 197 -9.07 -30.90 13.76
C TYR A 197 -9.62 -30.96 12.34
N GLN A 198 -10.40 -32.00 12.11
CA GLN A 198 -11.08 -32.28 10.86
C GLN A 198 -12.51 -31.74 10.95
N LEU A 199 -12.93 -30.97 9.94
CA LEU A 199 -14.29 -30.46 9.80
C LEU A 199 -15.10 -31.44 8.95
N LYS A 200 -16.13 -32.03 9.56
CA LYS A 200 -17.14 -32.82 8.85
C LYS A 200 -18.34 -31.92 8.55
N VAL A 201 -18.60 -31.71 7.27
CA VAL A 201 -19.65 -30.78 6.81
C VAL A 201 -20.93 -31.50 6.35
N ILE A 202 -20.77 -32.73 5.84
CA ILE A 202 -21.87 -33.62 5.44
C ILE A 202 -21.49 -35.07 5.77
N GLU A 203 -22.46 -35.97 5.78
CA GLU A 203 -22.24 -37.40 5.99
C GLU A 203 -21.39 -38.02 4.88
N LYS A 204 -20.53 -38.99 5.25
CA LYS A 204 -19.60 -39.63 4.31
C LYS A 204 -20.37 -40.50 3.32
N ASN A 205 -20.22 -40.19 2.03
CA ASN A 205 -20.68 -41.08 0.97
C ASN A 205 -19.59 -42.14 0.68
N PRO A 206 -19.92 -43.44 0.63
CA PRO A 206 -18.95 -44.49 0.31
C PRO A 206 -18.28 -44.30 -1.06
N ASN A 207 -18.96 -43.64 -1.99
CA ASN A 207 -18.39 -43.27 -3.28
C ASN A 207 -17.65 -41.93 -3.18
N ILE A 208 -16.32 -41.95 -3.28
CA ILE A 208 -15.49 -40.75 -3.12
C ILE A 208 -15.78 -39.66 -4.16
N LEU A 209 -16.12 -40.00 -5.40
CA LEU A 209 -16.52 -39.02 -6.42
C LEU A 209 -17.78 -38.26 -5.99
N ALA A 210 -18.83 -38.99 -5.58
CA ALA A 210 -20.06 -38.39 -5.10
C ALA A 210 -19.82 -37.58 -3.81
N TYR A 211 -18.97 -38.08 -2.91
CA TYR A 211 -18.67 -37.40 -1.67
C TYR A 211 -17.99 -36.04 -1.88
N VAL A 212 -16.95 -35.99 -2.72
CA VAL A 212 -16.25 -34.73 -3.06
C VAL A 212 -17.22 -33.76 -3.73
N TYR A 213 -18.06 -34.24 -4.64
CA TYR A 213 -19.09 -33.42 -5.29
C TYR A 213 -20.06 -32.80 -4.27
N ASP A 214 -20.61 -33.62 -3.37
CA ASP A 214 -21.59 -33.18 -2.38
C ASP A 214 -20.96 -32.19 -1.38
N VAL A 215 -19.71 -32.41 -0.96
CA VAL A 215 -18.96 -31.48 -0.10
C VAL A 215 -18.76 -30.14 -0.80
N LEU A 216 -18.19 -30.12 -2.01
CA LEU A 216 -17.94 -28.87 -2.73
C LEU A 216 -19.23 -28.11 -3.04
N LYS A 217 -20.33 -28.83 -3.34
CA LYS A 217 -21.66 -28.24 -3.51
C LYS A 217 -22.18 -27.62 -2.21
N PHE A 218 -21.98 -28.29 -1.08
CA PHE A 218 -22.32 -27.77 0.25
C PHE A 218 -21.55 -26.48 0.57
N LEU A 219 -20.25 -26.43 0.26
CA LEU A 219 -19.39 -25.26 0.49
C LEU A 219 -19.82 -24.09 -0.39
N LYS A 220 -19.93 -24.30 -1.71
CA LYS A 220 -20.29 -23.28 -2.69
C LYS A 220 -21.65 -22.63 -2.41
N ALA A 221 -22.60 -23.40 -1.88
CA ALA A 221 -23.92 -22.89 -1.49
C ALA A 221 -23.89 -21.89 -0.31
N ARG A 222 -22.80 -21.87 0.46
CA ARG A 222 -22.60 -21.03 1.66
C ARG A 222 -21.58 -19.92 1.41
N MET A 223 -20.55 -20.21 0.63
CA MET A 223 -19.49 -19.29 0.30
C MET A 223 -18.87 -19.74 -1.04
N GLU A 224 -18.84 -18.84 -2.03
CA GLU A 224 -18.39 -19.17 -3.40
C GLU A 224 -16.90 -19.53 -3.42
N PHE A 225 -16.08 -18.76 -2.69
CA PHE A 225 -14.66 -19.04 -2.47
C PHE A 225 -14.39 -19.34 -1.01
N THR A 226 -13.96 -20.56 -0.73
CA THR A 226 -13.57 -21.03 0.60
C THR A 226 -12.07 -20.79 0.79
N PRO A 227 -11.64 -19.96 1.76
CA PRO A 227 -10.22 -19.77 2.04
C PRO A 227 -9.50 -21.10 2.20
N THR A 228 -8.29 -21.20 1.65
CA THR A 228 -7.55 -22.46 1.58
C THR A 228 -7.28 -23.03 2.99
N GLU A 229 -7.03 -22.16 3.96
CA GLU A 229 -6.90 -22.50 5.39
C GLU A 229 -8.14 -23.21 5.97
N LEU A 230 -9.34 -22.92 5.45
CA LEU A 230 -10.57 -23.62 5.82
C LEU A 230 -10.74 -24.89 5.00
N LEU A 231 -10.48 -24.84 3.68
CA LEU A 231 -10.61 -25.98 2.77
C LEU A 231 -9.76 -27.19 3.21
N ILE A 232 -8.49 -26.95 3.59
CA ILE A 232 -7.57 -28.02 4.01
C ILE A 232 -8.03 -28.74 5.29
N ARG A 233 -8.98 -28.18 6.06
CA ARG A 233 -9.49 -28.81 7.28
C ARG A 233 -10.70 -29.71 7.02
N ILE A 234 -11.30 -29.67 5.84
CA ILE A 234 -12.60 -30.30 5.55
C ILE A 234 -12.44 -31.72 5.00
N GLU A 235 -13.27 -32.66 5.44
CA GLU A 235 -13.36 -34.00 4.82
C GLU A 235 -14.06 -33.91 3.45
N PRO A 236 -13.56 -34.53 2.35
CA PRO A 236 -12.49 -35.52 2.26
C PRO A 236 -11.07 -34.98 2.00
N PHE A 237 -10.86 -33.67 1.92
CA PHE A 237 -9.52 -33.09 1.73
C PHE A 237 -8.57 -33.39 2.90
N ARG A 238 -9.15 -33.60 4.09
CA ARG A 238 -8.48 -34.11 5.28
C ARG A 238 -9.24 -35.30 5.86
N ILE A 239 -8.51 -36.36 6.18
CA ILE A 239 -9.00 -37.47 7.00
C ILE A 239 -8.32 -37.46 8.37
N ARG A 240 -8.97 -38.05 9.37
CA ARG A 240 -8.36 -38.27 10.68
C ARG A 240 -7.37 -39.41 10.58
N ASP A 241 -6.10 -39.08 10.38
CA ASP A 241 -4.97 -40.01 10.41
C ASP A 241 -4.02 -39.62 11.56
N ILE A 242 -3.65 -40.61 12.38
CA ILE A 242 -2.73 -40.42 13.52
C ILE A 242 -1.30 -40.23 13.02
N LYS A 243 -0.90 -40.87 11.91
CA LYS A 243 0.48 -40.85 11.41
C LYS A 243 0.79 -39.59 10.61
N HIS A 244 -0.18 -39.10 9.83
CA HIS A 244 -0.07 -37.87 9.05
C HIS A 244 -1.26 -36.95 9.38
N PRO A 245 -1.25 -36.30 10.56
CA PRO A 245 -2.41 -35.55 11.04
C PRO A 245 -2.66 -34.27 10.27
N TYR A 246 -1.72 -33.81 9.44
CA TYR A 246 -1.78 -32.51 8.78
C TYR A 246 -2.07 -32.61 7.28
N THR A 247 -2.65 -31.54 6.77
CA THR A 247 -2.82 -31.18 5.36
C THR A 247 -2.27 -29.78 5.20
N ASN A 248 -1.82 -29.41 4.00
CA ASN A 248 -1.34 -28.06 3.77
C ASN A 248 -1.72 -27.59 2.37
N TYR A 249 -1.59 -26.28 2.16
CA TYR A 249 -1.75 -25.65 0.88
C TYR A 249 -0.51 -24.80 0.58
N SER A 250 0.06 -24.97 -0.61
CA SER A 250 1.19 -24.16 -1.07
C SER A 250 1.26 -24.17 -2.59
N LEU A 251 1.52 -23.02 -3.21
CA LEU A 251 1.74 -22.91 -4.67
C LEU A 251 0.64 -23.58 -5.50
N TYR A 252 -0.63 -23.26 -5.21
CA TYR A 252 -1.79 -23.86 -5.86
C TYR A 252 -1.94 -25.37 -5.70
N SER A 253 -1.16 -25.98 -4.80
CA SER A 253 -1.19 -27.40 -4.50
C SER A 253 -1.82 -27.65 -3.14
N LEU A 254 -2.84 -28.52 -3.11
CA LEU A 254 -3.44 -29.04 -1.88
C LEU A 254 -2.78 -30.38 -1.54
N ALA A 255 -2.00 -30.40 -0.46
CA ALA A 255 -1.45 -31.64 0.08
C ALA A 255 -2.47 -32.29 1.03
N THR A 256 -2.99 -33.44 0.63
CA THR A 256 -3.97 -34.24 1.38
C THR A 256 -3.31 -35.45 2.05
N ASN A 257 -3.87 -35.91 3.16
CA ASN A 257 -3.55 -37.20 3.77
C ASN A 257 -4.53 -38.31 3.33
N ASN A 258 -5.47 -38.02 2.42
CA ASN A 258 -6.48 -38.94 1.95
C ASN A 258 -6.05 -39.64 0.64
N LYS A 259 -5.57 -40.87 0.75
CA LYS A 259 -5.15 -41.68 -0.41
C LYS A 259 -6.28 -41.96 -1.40
N ASP A 260 -7.52 -42.10 -0.94
CA ASP A 260 -8.67 -42.36 -1.83
C ASP A 260 -8.94 -41.16 -2.75
N LEU A 261 -8.72 -39.95 -2.24
CA LEU A 261 -8.86 -38.72 -3.02
C LEU A 261 -7.81 -38.66 -4.14
N ILE A 262 -6.55 -38.97 -3.82
CA ILE A 262 -5.46 -39.03 -4.80
C ILE A 262 -5.72 -40.11 -5.85
N ASN A 263 -6.12 -41.30 -5.42
CA ASN A 263 -6.46 -42.40 -6.32
C ASN A 263 -7.60 -42.03 -7.29
N LEU A 264 -8.58 -41.22 -6.84
CA LEU A 264 -9.63 -40.69 -7.70
C LEU A 264 -9.04 -39.78 -8.80
N PHE A 265 -8.22 -38.79 -8.43
CA PHE A 265 -7.65 -37.83 -9.37
C PHE A 265 -6.65 -38.46 -10.36
N GLN A 266 -5.88 -39.48 -9.94
CA GLN A 266 -4.99 -40.23 -10.83
C GLN A 266 -5.73 -40.99 -11.95
N GLN A 267 -7.01 -41.31 -11.76
CA GLN A 267 -7.85 -42.00 -12.74
C GLN A 267 -8.43 -41.07 -13.82
N ILE A 268 -8.20 -39.75 -13.74
CA ILE A 268 -8.79 -38.75 -14.63
C ILE A 268 -7.78 -38.25 -15.67
N ASP A 269 -8.24 -38.01 -16.89
CA ASP A 269 -7.52 -37.33 -17.99
C ASP A 269 -8.00 -35.87 -18.07
N PHE A 270 -7.11 -34.92 -17.80
CA PHE A 270 -7.39 -33.47 -17.75
C PHE A 270 -7.02 -32.72 -19.04
N ARG A 271 -6.46 -33.40 -20.06
CA ARG A 271 -5.97 -32.73 -21.29
C ARG A 271 -7.06 -32.00 -22.08
N ASN A 272 -8.32 -32.38 -21.88
CA ASN A 272 -9.49 -31.77 -22.50
C ASN A 272 -10.57 -31.56 -21.41
N ALA A 273 -11.85 -31.73 -21.76
CA ALA A 273 -12.88 -31.93 -20.76
C ALA A 273 -12.53 -33.13 -19.84
N PRO A 274 -12.63 -32.96 -18.51
CA PRO A 274 -12.15 -33.96 -17.57
C PRO A 274 -12.98 -35.23 -17.70
N ARG A 275 -12.31 -36.38 -17.88
CA ARG A 275 -12.93 -37.69 -18.11
C ARG A 275 -12.12 -38.80 -17.47
N PHE A 276 -12.77 -39.89 -17.08
CA PHE A 276 -12.06 -41.07 -16.56
C PHE A 276 -11.31 -41.80 -17.66
N LYS A 277 -10.10 -42.27 -17.35
CA LYS A 277 -9.26 -43.10 -18.22
C LYS A 277 -9.93 -44.46 -18.46
N GLN A 278 -9.63 -45.09 -19.59
CA GLN A 278 -10.13 -46.45 -19.88
C GLN A 278 -9.60 -47.45 -18.84
N GLY A 279 -10.44 -48.43 -18.46
CA GLY A 279 -10.08 -49.47 -17.48
C GLY A 279 -10.13 -49.04 -16.01
N THR A 280 -10.59 -47.83 -15.69
CA THR A 280 -10.76 -47.35 -14.31
C THR A 280 -12.06 -47.83 -13.67
N ALA A 281 -12.18 -47.68 -12.35
CA ALA A 281 -13.38 -48.10 -11.61
C ALA A 281 -14.63 -47.26 -11.95
N TYR A 282 -14.45 -46.08 -12.54
CA TYR A 282 -15.52 -45.16 -12.89
C TYR A 282 -15.82 -45.17 -14.39
N LYS A 283 -17.11 -45.28 -14.74
CA LYS A 283 -17.57 -45.13 -16.13
C LYS A 283 -17.83 -43.64 -16.46
N ASN A 284 -17.54 -43.23 -17.69
CA ASN A 284 -17.86 -41.90 -18.22
C ASN A 284 -19.37 -41.73 -18.53
N THR A 285 -20.22 -41.88 -17.52
CA THR A 285 -21.67 -41.59 -17.62
C THR A 285 -21.89 -40.08 -17.57
N LYS A 286 -23.02 -39.60 -18.13
CA LYS A 286 -23.39 -38.17 -18.09
C LYS A 286 -23.29 -37.58 -16.67
N LYS A 287 -23.88 -38.28 -15.69
CA LYS A 287 -23.85 -37.88 -14.27
C LYS A 287 -22.42 -37.76 -13.72
N ASN A 288 -21.57 -38.75 -13.99
CA ASN A 288 -20.19 -38.75 -13.47
C ASN A 288 -19.36 -37.63 -14.10
N LEU A 289 -19.55 -37.36 -15.40
CA LEU A 289 -18.88 -36.26 -16.10
C LEU A 289 -19.33 -34.90 -15.58
N GLU A 290 -20.63 -34.70 -15.32
CA GLU A 290 -21.16 -33.47 -14.72
C GLU A 290 -20.58 -33.25 -13.31
N GLN A 291 -20.53 -34.30 -12.48
CA GLN A 291 -19.91 -34.22 -11.14
C GLN A 291 -18.43 -33.88 -11.23
N LEU A 292 -17.70 -34.56 -12.12
CA LEU A 292 -16.27 -34.34 -12.30
C LEU A 292 -15.97 -32.92 -12.78
N GLN A 293 -16.72 -32.43 -13.76
CA GLN A 293 -16.58 -31.06 -14.25
C GLN A 293 -16.88 -30.02 -13.16
N PHE A 294 -17.89 -30.27 -12.33
CA PHE A 294 -18.20 -29.41 -11.19
C PHE A 294 -17.07 -29.41 -10.15
N ILE A 295 -16.53 -30.59 -9.81
CA ILE A 295 -15.44 -30.75 -8.83
C ILE A 295 -14.20 -30.00 -9.30
N THR A 296 -13.71 -30.30 -10.50
CA THR A 296 -12.47 -29.71 -11.03
C THR A 296 -12.58 -28.21 -11.16
N ARG A 297 -13.71 -27.72 -11.68
CA ARG A 297 -13.99 -26.28 -11.77
C ARG A 297 -14.01 -25.61 -10.41
N THR A 298 -14.74 -26.17 -9.45
CA THR A 298 -14.85 -25.56 -8.11
C THR A 298 -13.50 -25.53 -7.40
N LEU A 299 -12.68 -26.57 -7.56
CA LEU A 299 -11.32 -26.61 -7.00
C LEU A 299 -10.41 -25.56 -7.63
N GLN A 300 -10.45 -25.38 -8.95
CA GLN A 300 -9.69 -24.32 -9.63
C GLN A 300 -10.17 -22.91 -9.26
N GLU A 301 -11.48 -22.72 -9.15
CA GLU A 301 -12.05 -21.48 -8.62
C GLU A 301 -11.53 -21.21 -7.19
N ASN A 302 -11.24 -22.25 -6.40
CA ASN A 302 -10.58 -22.15 -5.09
C ASN A 302 -9.03 -22.22 -5.16
N LEU A 303 -8.44 -21.93 -6.32
CA LEU A 303 -6.98 -21.90 -6.54
C LEU A 303 -6.27 -23.23 -6.25
N VAL A 304 -6.96 -24.36 -6.39
CA VAL A 304 -6.37 -25.70 -6.32
C VAL A 304 -6.16 -26.22 -7.74
N HIS A 305 -4.93 -26.11 -8.21
CA HIS A 305 -4.49 -26.60 -9.53
C HIS A 305 -3.78 -27.94 -9.44
N HIS A 306 -3.26 -28.28 -8.26
CA HIS A 306 -2.59 -29.54 -8.01
C HIS A 306 -3.06 -30.18 -6.71
N ILE A 307 -3.02 -31.51 -6.66
CA ILE A 307 -3.33 -32.27 -5.45
C ILE A 307 -2.21 -33.28 -5.24
N SER A 308 -1.65 -33.33 -4.03
CA SER A 308 -0.55 -34.22 -3.67
C SER A 308 -0.79 -34.95 -2.36
N MET A 309 -0.11 -36.08 -2.15
CA MET A 309 -0.02 -36.68 -0.81
C MET A 309 0.89 -35.82 0.07
N THR A 310 0.59 -35.71 1.36
CA THR A 310 1.44 -35.01 2.35
C THR A 310 2.82 -35.63 2.50
N THR A 311 3.00 -36.88 2.08
CA THR A 311 4.30 -37.57 1.97
C THR A 311 5.13 -37.12 0.77
N GLY A 312 4.54 -36.40 -0.19
CA GLY A 312 5.18 -35.92 -1.41
C GLY A 312 5.35 -36.96 -2.53
N VAL A 313 4.93 -38.21 -2.32
CA VAL A 313 5.15 -39.32 -3.28
C VAL A 313 4.21 -39.26 -4.47
N ASP A 314 2.93 -38.95 -4.23
CA ASP A 314 1.91 -38.87 -5.26
C ASP A 314 1.54 -37.42 -5.56
N TYR A 315 1.44 -37.09 -6.84
CA TYR A 315 1.12 -35.75 -7.34
C TYR A 315 0.24 -35.82 -8.60
N VAL A 316 -0.80 -35.00 -8.66
CA VAL A 316 -1.71 -34.88 -9.80
C VAL A 316 -1.96 -33.42 -10.14
N SER A 317 -1.70 -33.01 -11.38
CA SER A 317 -2.20 -31.74 -11.91
C SER A 317 -3.66 -31.90 -12.35
N ILE A 318 -4.51 -30.99 -11.89
CA ILE A 318 -5.95 -30.94 -12.21
C ILE A 318 -6.31 -29.68 -13.01
N GLU A 319 -5.33 -29.05 -13.65
CA GLU A 319 -5.52 -27.91 -14.54
C GLU A 319 -6.44 -28.26 -15.72
N LEU A 320 -7.30 -27.32 -16.10
CA LEU A 320 -8.28 -27.47 -17.16
C LEU A 320 -7.93 -26.45 -18.25
N PRO A 321 -8.29 -26.72 -19.50
CA PRO A 321 -8.24 -25.71 -20.54
C PRO A 321 -9.02 -24.45 -20.13
N GLU A 322 -8.59 -23.28 -20.62
CA GLU A 322 -9.25 -22.01 -20.33
C GLU A 322 -10.77 -22.09 -20.55
N LEU A 323 -11.52 -21.57 -19.58
CA LEU A 323 -12.97 -21.57 -19.65
C LEU A 323 -13.45 -20.61 -20.75
N PRO A 324 -14.59 -20.88 -21.39
CA PRO A 324 -15.21 -19.94 -22.32
C PRO A 324 -15.50 -18.61 -21.61
N ASN A 325 -15.29 -17.51 -22.34
CA ASN A 325 -15.49 -16.16 -21.84
C ASN A 325 -16.91 -15.97 -21.27
N CYS A 326 -16.99 -15.62 -19.98
CA CYS A 326 -18.26 -15.27 -19.33
C CYS A 326 -18.63 -13.82 -19.64
N ASP A 327 -19.86 -13.58 -20.09
CA ASP A 327 -20.39 -12.25 -20.42
C ASP A 327 -21.13 -11.56 -19.26
N CYS A 328 -21.00 -12.04 -18.02
CA CYS A 328 -21.58 -11.33 -16.88
C CYS A 328 -20.88 -9.96 -16.67
N PRO A 329 -21.58 -8.95 -16.14
CA PRO A 329 -21.03 -7.60 -15.97
C PRO A 329 -19.68 -7.55 -15.24
N THR A 330 -19.49 -8.38 -14.20
CA THR A 330 -18.23 -8.45 -13.45
C THR A 330 -17.07 -8.98 -14.32
N CYS A 331 -17.30 -10.04 -15.09
CA CYS A 331 -16.28 -10.58 -15.98
C CYS A 331 -15.95 -9.61 -17.13
N LEU A 332 -16.94 -8.89 -17.65
CA LEU A 332 -16.74 -7.83 -18.64
C LEU A 332 -15.88 -6.70 -18.06
N ILE A 333 -16.13 -6.27 -16.81
CA ILE A 333 -15.29 -5.27 -16.13
C ILE A 333 -13.85 -5.78 -15.94
N ASN A 334 -13.65 -7.04 -15.53
CA ASN A 334 -12.32 -7.62 -15.36
C ASN A 334 -11.54 -7.74 -16.68
N ARG A 335 -12.23 -7.84 -17.83
CA ARG A 335 -11.65 -7.77 -19.17
C ARG A 335 -11.59 -6.34 -19.74
N LEU A 336 -11.96 -5.34 -18.94
CA LEU A 336 -12.09 -3.93 -19.31
C LEU A 336 -13.01 -3.64 -20.50
N GLU A 337 -14.02 -4.49 -20.73
CA GLU A 337 -15.09 -4.28 -21.69
C GLU A 337 -16.22 -3.42 -21.09
N ILE A 338 -15.85 -2.22 -20.63
CA ILE A 338 -16.67 -1.40 -19.74
C ILE A 338 -18.01 -0.99 -20.38
N ALA A 339 -18.03 -0.59 -21.66
CA ALA A 339 -19.29 -0.26 -22.34
C ALA A 339 -20.27 -1.45 -22.39
N ARG A 340 -19.77 -2.67 -22.66
CA ARG A 340 -20.60 -3.88 -22.64
C ARG A 340 -21.11 -4.16 -21.23
N ALA A 341 -20.26 -3.99 -20.21
CA ALA A 341 -20.68 -4.16 -18.82
C ALA A 341 -21.80 -3.20 -18.41
N ILE A 342 -21.69 -1.91 -18.76
CA ILE A 342 -22.72 -0.89 -18.46
C ILE A 342 -24.04 -1.24 -19.16
N LYS A 343 -23.99 -1.64 -20.44
CA LYS A 343 -25.18 -2.07 -21.19
C LYS A 343 -25.82 -3.31 -20.57
N ALA A 344 -25.02 -4.29 -20.13
CA ALA A 344 -25.51 -5.49 -19.46
C ALA A 344 -26.17 -5.16 -18.10
N LEU A 345 -25.61 -4.21 -17.35
CA LEU A 345 -26.21 -3.72 -16.09
C LEU A 345 -27.53 -3.00 -16.30
N ALA A 346 -27.67 -2.25 -17.41
CA ALA A 346 -28.91 -1.54 -17.74
C ALA A 346 -30.03 -2.50 -18.19
N ALA A 347 -29.67 -3.63 -18.81
CA ALA A 347 -30.63 -4.62 -19.28
C ALA A 347 -31.13 -5.58 -18.17
N ASP A 348 -30.48 -5.57 -17.00
CA ASP A 348 -30.79 -6.42 -15.84
C ASP A 348 -30.94 -7.92 -16.20
N THR A 349 -30.06 -8.41 -17.07
CA THR A 349 -30.17 -9.76 -17.66
C THR A 349 -29.55 -10.86 -16.80
N ASP A 350 -28.74 -10.54 -15.79
CA ASP A 350 -28.09 -11.53 -14.94
C ASP A 350 -29.00 -11.93 -13.77
N LYS A 351 -29.18 -13.25 -13.59
CA LYS A 351 -29.99 -13.78 -12.49
C LYS A 351 -29.31 -13.62 -11.13
N ASP A 352 -27.99 -13.45 -11.10
CA ASP A 352 -27.22 -13.30 -9.88
C ASP A 352 -27.08 -11.81 -9.50
N ARG A 353 -28.04 -11.33 -8.70
CA ARG A 353 -28.09 -9.92 -8.26
C ARG A 353 -26.82 -9.48 -7.54
N LEU A 354 -26.10 -10.37 -6.87
CA LEU A 354 -24.86 -10.00 -6.19
C LEU A 354 -23.72 -9.69 -7.17
N LYS A 355 -23.69 -10.31 -8.36
CA LYS A 355 -22.75 -9.93 -9.42
C LYS A 355 -23.06 -8.52 -9.93
N ILE A 356 -24.33 -8.20 -10.09
CA ILE A 356 -24.78 -6.85 -10.47
C ILE A 356 -24.33 -5.82 -9.42
N ALA A 357 -24.53 -6.11 -8.13
CA ALA A 357 -24.08 -5.26 -7.04
C ALA A 357 -22.57 -5.01 -7.07
N GLN A 358 -21.78 -6.08 -7.23
CA GLN A 358 -20.33 -6.00 -7.31
C GLN A 358 -19.86 -5.21 -8.54
N ALA A 359 -20.50 -5.39 -9.69
CA ALA A 359 -20.19 -4.65 -10.90
C ALA A 359 -20.47 -3.14 -10.74
N TYR A 360 -21.62 -2.77 -10.15
CA TYR A 360 -21.89 -1.37 -9.78
C TYR A 360 -20.85 -0.81 -8.81
N PHE A 361 -20.46 -1.58 -7.80
CA PHE A 361 -19.41 -1.18 -6.86
C PHE A 361 -18.06 -0.93 -7.56
N ASN A 362 -17.64 -1.84 -8.44
CA ASN A 362 -16.38 -1.71 -9.18
C ASN A 362 -16.37 -0.52 -10.16
N LEU A 363 -17.53 -0.19 -10.73
CA LEU A 363 -17.76 1.01 -11.55
C LEU A 363 -17.91 2.30 -10.72
N GLY A 364 -17.87 2.24 -9.39
CA GLY A 364 -18.02 3.42 -8.53
C GLY A 364 -19.46 3.89 -8.33
N VAL A 365 -20.46 3.11 -8.73
CA VAL A 365 -21.88 3.42 -8.55
C VAL A 365 -22.39 2.82 -7.24
N TYR A 366 -21.83 3.29 -6.13
CA TYR A 366 -21.96 2.63 -4.82
C TYR A 366 -23.39 2.55 -4.28
N HIS A 367 -24.25 3.54 -4.59
CA HIS A 367 -25.63 3.56 -4.09
C HIS A 367 -26.46 2.39 -4.63
N LYS A 368 -26.32 2.06 -5.93
CA LYS A 368 -27.00 0.91 -6.54
C LYS A 368 -26.50 -0.41 -5.96
N ALA A 369 -25.19 -0.53 -5.74
CA ALA A 369 -24.62 -1.70 -5.10
C ALA A 369 -25.19 -1.91 -3.70
N PHE A 370 -25.24 -0.85 -2.89
CA PHE A 370 -25.79 -0.87 -1.53
C PHE A 370 -27.26 -1.30 -1.49
N LEU A 371 -28.11 -0.75 -2.37
CA LEU A 371 -29.53 -1.12 -2.44
C LEU A 371 -29.71 -2.62 -2.69
N ILE A 372 -28.94 -3.19 -3.62
CA ILE A 372 -29.02 -4.63 -3.92
C ILE A 372 -28.55 -5.48 -2.72
N TYR A 373 -27.44 -5.09 -2.07
CA TYR A 373 -26.99 -5.78 -0.86
C TYR A 373 -28.04 -5.69 0.26
N TYR A 374 -28.72 -4.55 0.37
CA TYR A 374 -29.74 -4.33 1.39
C TYR A 374 -30.97 -5.20 1.17
N GLU A 375 -31.47 -5.27 -0.05
CA GLU A 375 -32.58 -6.16 -0.42
C GLU A 375 -32.24 -7.63 -0.19
N ASN A 376 -31.03 -8.07 -0.56
CA ASN A 376 -30.58 -9.44 -0.31
C ASN A 376 -30.48 -9.74 1.19
N TYR A 377 -29.95 -8.81 1.98
CA TYR A 377 -29.92 -8.93 3.44
C TYR A 377 -31.33 -9.14 4.01
N LYS A 378 -32.29 -8.29 3.65
CA LYS A 378 -33.68 -8.41 4.13
C LYS A 378 -34.32 -9.73 3.70
N ALA A 379 -34.07 -10.20 2.48
CA ALA A 379 -34.55 -11.48 1.99
C ALA A 379 -33.98 -12.66 2.80
N HIS A 380 -32.68 -12.66 3.12
CA HIS A 380 -32.08 -13.70 3.94
C HIS A 380 -32.54 -13.69 5.40
N VAL A 381 -32.74 -12.50 5.98
CA VAL A 381 -33.35 -12.37 7.31
C VAL A 381 -34.77 -12.94 7.33
N ALA A 382 -35.59 -12.62 6.32
CA ALA A 382 -36.96 -13.14 6.19
C ALA A 382 -37.01 -14.66 6.01
N ASN A 383 -36.02 -15.24 5.32
CA ASN A 383 -35.88 -16.68 5.13
C ASN A 383 -35.20 -17.41 6.31
N HIS A 384 -34.87 -16.70 7.40
CA HIS A 384 -34.13 -17.24 8.55
C HIS A 384 -32.77 -17.87 8.19
N ASP A 385 -32.12 -17.41 7.12
CA ASP A 385 -30.76 -17.85 6.74
C ASP A 385 -29.73 -17.01 7.49
N LEU A 386 -29.35 -17.48 8.68
CA LEU A 386 -28.43 -16.76 9.57
C LEU A 386 -27.06 -16.52 8.92
N LEU A 387 -26.49 -17.51 8.23
CA LEU A 387 -25.17 -17.37 7.62
C LEU A 387 -25.19 -16.35 6.48
N LYS A 388 -26.12 -16.46 5.54
CA LYS A 388 -26.16 -15.54 4.40
C LYS A 388 -26.54 -14.13 4.83
N SER A 389 -27.48 -13.96 5.75
CA SER A 389 -27.81 -12.63 6.29
C SER A 389 -26.61 -12.00 6.99
N TYR A 390 -25.77 -12.77 7.70
CA TYR A 390 -24.55 -12.25 8.31
C TYR A 390 -23.49 -11.83 7.28
N ILE A 391 -23.30 -12.62 6.23
CA ILE A 391 -22.38 -12.28 5.11
C ILE A 391 -22.87 -11.02 4.37
N GLU A 392 -24.17 -10.90 4.09
CA GLU A 392 -24.72 -9.68 3.48
C GLU A 392 -24.56 -8.46 4.40
N LEU A 393 -24.77 -8.63 5.71
CA LEU A 393 -24.55 -7.56 6.68
C LEU A 393 -23.11 -7.05 6.65
N PHE A 394 -22.14 -7.96 6.51
CA PHE A 394 -20.73 -7.60 6.31
C PHE A 394 -20.54 -6.75 5.05
N ARG A 395 -21.08 -7.18 3.90
CA ARG A 395 -21.01 -6.40 2.64
C ARG A 395 -21.70 -5.04 2.76
N LEU A 396 -22.81 -4.97 3.48
CA LEU A 396 -23.56 -3.75 3.75
C LEU A 396 -22.77 -2.75 4.58
N LYS A 397 -22.12 -3.19 5.66
CA LYS A 397 -21.30 -2.30 6.50
C LYS A 397 -20.17 -1.66 5.69
N TRP A 398 -19.45 -2.45 4.88
CA TRP A 398 -18.44 -1.91 3.97
C TRP A 398 -19.03 -0.95 2.94
N SER A 399 -20.11 -1.33 2.26
CA SER A 399 -20.77 -0.43 1.29
C SER A 399 -21.26 0.87 1.93
N ASN A 400 -21.78 0.80 3.16
CA ASN A 400 -22.29 1.96 3.91
C ASN A 400 -21.18 2.99 4.20
N ASN A 401 -19.99 2.51 4.59
CA ASN A 401 -18.84 3.37 4.91
C ASN A 401 -18.40 4.23 3.71
N ILE A 402 -18.48 3.70 2.48
CA ILE A 402 -18.19 4.48 1.27
C ILE A 402 -19.31 5.48 0.96
N LEU A 403 -20.57 5.11 1.19
CA LEU A 403 -21.72 5.97 0.93
C LEU A 403 -21.80 7.21 1.81
N TRP A 404 -21.01 7.33 2.88
CA TRP A 404 -20.90 8.60 3.61
C TRP A 404 -20.48 9.77 2.70
N ARG A 405 -19.78 9.49 1.59
CA ARG A 405 -19.31 10.51 0.64
C ARG A 405 -20.36 10.91 -0.42
N ALA A 406 -21.41 10.11 -0.61
CA ALA A 406 -22.45 10.35 -1.61
C ALA A 406 -23.75 10.73 -0.91
N GLU A 407 -24.07 12.03 -0.87
CA GLU A 407 -25.33 12.54 -0.33
C GLU A 407 -26.50 12.13 -1.23
N GLN A 408 -27.09 10.95 -1.00
CA GLN A 408 -28.34 10.56 -1.64
C GLN A 408 -29.43 10.31 -0.59
N THR A 409 -30.52 11.05 -0.72
CA THR A 409 -31.69 11.04 0.17
C THR A 409 -32.34 9.66 0.27
N GLU A 410 -32.36 8.88 -0.82
CA GLU A 410 -33.03 7.58 -0.92
C GLU A 410 -32.44 6.51 0.01
N THR A 411 -31.12 6.54 0.27
CA THR A 411 -30.46 5.51 1.10
C THR A 411 -30.43 5.85 2.59
N LYS A 412 -30.76 7.10 2.97
CA LYS A 412 -30.51 7.64 4.32
C LYS A 412 -31.16 6.81 5.44
N SER A 413 -32.41 6.38 5.27
CA SER A 413 -33.12 5.57 6.26
C SER A 413 -32.50 4.17 6.39
N MET A 414 -32.19 3.52 5.26
CA MET A 414 -31.56 2.20 5.22
C MET A 414 -30.16 2.21 5.85
N LYS A 415 -29.36 3.26 5.59
CA LYS A 415 -28.04 3.43 6.23
C LYS A 415 -28.17 3.50 7.75
N THR A 416 -29.14 4.26 8.25
CA THR A 416 -29.43 4.37 9.68
C THR A 416 -29.82 3.01 10.28
N GLU A 417 -30.69 2.25 9.59
CA GLU A 417 -31.03 0.88 10.00
C GLU A 417 -29.79 -0.01 10.07
N VAL A 418 -28.94 0.01 9.03
CA VAL A 418 -27.71 -0.78 8.98
C VAL A 418 -26.74 -0.41 10.08
N ASP A 419 -26.57 0.88 10.39
CA ASP A 419 -25.66 1.37 11.43
C ASP A 419 -26.06 0.91 12.84
N LEU A 420 -27.36 0.81 13.10
CA LEU A 420 -27.91 0.34 14.39
C LEU A 420 -27.75 -1.18 14.61
N ILE A 421 -27.45 -1.96 13.56
CA ILE A 421 -27.24 -3.41 13.72
C ILE A 421 -25.89 -3.66 14.40
N ASP A 422 -25.95 -4.30 15.57
CA ASP A 422 -24.79 -4.83 16.29
C ASP A 422 -24.29 -6.12 15.61
N THR A 423 -23.10 -6.04 15.02
CA THR A 423 -22.47 -7.17 14.32
C THR A 423 -21.88 -8.21 15.27
N GLU A 424 -21.58 -7.83 16.51
CA GLU A 424 -21.08 -8.73 17.55
C GLU A 424 -22.23 -9.56 18.14
N GLU A 425 -23.36 -8.93 18.43
CA GLU A 425 -24.57 -9.65 18.85
C GLU A 425 -24.98 -10.70 17.80
N ARG A 426 -24.98 -10.32 16.51
CA ARG A 426 -25.28 -11.24 15.40
C ARG A 426 -24.28 -12.39 15.28
N TYR A 427 -23.00 -12.13 15.53
CA TYR A 427 -21.97 -13.16 15.53
C TYR A 427 -22.21 -14.21 16.62
N PHE A 428 -22.60 -13.79 17.82
CA PHE A 428 -22.83 -14.72 18.93
C PHE A 428 -24.04 -15.64 18.73
N GLN A 429 -24.95 -15.34 17.80
CA GLN A 429 -26.04 -16.25 17.41
C GLN A 429 -25.52 -17.55 16.79
N PHE A 430 -24.30 -17.56 16.22
CA PHE A 430 -23.68 -18.78 15.69
C PHE A 430 -23.22 -19.76 16.78
N ALA A 431 -23.31 -19.43 18.08
CA ALA A 431 -22.95 -20.35 19.16
C ALA A 431 -23.71 -21.69 19.09
N ALA A 432 -24.94 -21.67 18.56
CA ALA A 432 -25.78 -22.86 18.36
C ALA A 432 -25.69 -23.45 16.94
N SER A 433 -24.96 -22.82 16.00
CA SER A 433 -24.81 -23.28 14.62
C SER A 433 -23.81 -24.43 14.50
N SER A 434 -23.75 -25.02 13.29
CA SER A 434 -22.73 -26.03 12.96
C SER A 434 -21.32 -25.47 13.11
N GLU A 435 -20.34 -26.34 13.39
CA GLU A 435 -18.94 -25.90 13.54
C GLU A 435 -18.42 -25.23 12.26
N PHE A 436 -18.83 -25.72 11.09
CA PHE A 436 -18.49 -25.07 9.83
C PHE A 436 -19.04 -23.64 9.74
N GLU A 437 -20.31 -23.41 10.08
CA GLU A 437 -20.91 -22.08 10.05
C GLU A 437 -20.25 -21.13 11.06
N LYS A 438 -19.87 -21.61 12.24
CA LYS A 438 -19.08 -20.85 13.21
C LYS A 438 -17.74 -20.40 12.62
N GLN A 439 -17.04 -21.31 11.95
CA GLN A 439 -15.77 -21.01 11.28
C GLN A 439 -15.98 -19.96 10.18
N VAL A 440 -16.99 -20.13 9.32
CA VAL A 440 -17.27 -19.14 8.26
C VAL A 440 -17.65 -17.79 8.86
N ALA A 441 -18.53 -17.73 9.85
CA ALA A 441 -18.90 -16.48 10.53
C ALA A 441 -17.67 -15.79 11.15
N SER A 442 -16.74 -16.57 11.72
CA SER A 442 -15.51 -16.03 12.31
C SER A 442 -14.58 -15.36 11.30
N LEU A 443 -14.64 -15.74 10.02
CA LEU A 443 -13.86 -15.08 8.95
C LEU A 443 -14.31 -13.62 8.76
N PHE A 444 -15.62 -13.37 8.85
CA PHE A 444 -16.23 -12.06 8.67
C PHE A 444 -16.26 -11.24 9.95
N PHE A 445 -16.25 -11.88 11.12
CA PHE A 445 -16.18 -11.20 12.41
C PHE A 445 -14.94 -10.32 12.50
N GLN A 446 -15.13 -9.02 12.74
CA GLN A 446 -14.05 -8.03 12.85
C GLN A 446 -13.00 -8.07 11.72
N ASN A 447 -13.42 -8.42 10.50
CA ASN A 447 -12.54 -8.55 9.32
C ASN A 447 -11.37 -9.54 9.51
N ASN A 448 -11.53 -10.58 10.34
CA ASN A 448 -10.46 -11.51 10.70
C ASN A 448 -9.68 -12.06 9.50
N VAL A 449 -10.37 -12.51 8.45
CA VAL A 449 -9.72 -13.08 7.26
C VAL A 449 -8.91 -12.05 6.47
N LEU A 450 -9.44 -10.84 6.31
CA LEU A 450 -8.76 -9.76 5.59
C LEU A 450 -7.54 -9.25 6.37
N ARG A 451 -7.63 -9.21 7.70
CA ARG A 451 -6.49 -8.91 8.58
C ARG A 451 -5.42 -10.01 8.49
N SER A 452 -5.81 -11.28 8.45
CA SER A 452 -4.87 -12.39 8.27
C SER A 452 -4.08 -12.27 6.96
N TYR A 453 -4.76 -11.93 5.86
CA TYR A 453 -4.07 -11.64 4.59
C TYR A 453 -3.13 -10.44 4.70
N ALA A 454 -3.56 -9.35 5.33
CA ALA A 454 -2.73 -8.15 5.51
C ALA A 454 -1.46 -8.44 6.31
N GLU A 455 -1.58 -9.17 7.42
CA GLU A 455 -0.46 -9.59 8.26
C GLU A 455 0.48 -10.52 7.48
N SER A 456 -0.06 -11.51 6.77
CA SER A 456 0.72 -12.48 5.99
C SER A 456 1.47 -11.84 4.81
N ILE A 457 0.84 -10.89 4.11
CA ILE A 457 1.45 -10.13 3.01
C ILE A 457 2.57 -9.24 3.57
N ALA A 458 2.32 -8.51 4.66
CA ALA A 458 3.31 -7.67 5.30
C ALA A 458 4.54 -8.47 5.78
N GLU A 459 4.32 -9.58 6.49
CA GLU A 459 5.39 -10.46 6.97
C GLU A 459 6.21 -11.02 5.80
N THR A 460 5.54 -11.43 4.72
CA THR A 460 6.21 -11.98 3.54
C THR A 460 7.02 -10.90 2.81
N LEU A 461 6.50 -9.67 2.71
CA LEU A 461 7.24 -8.54 2.15
C LEU A 461 8.49 -8.20 2.97
N ASP A 462 8.41 -8.20 4.29
CA ASP A 462 9.58 -7.90 5.14
C ASP A 462 10.69 -8.93 4.92
N LYS A 463 10.36 -10.21 4.74
CA LYS A 463 11.32 -11.24 4.35
C LYS A 463 11.95 -10.99 2.97
N ILE A 464 11.19 -10.48 2.01
CA ILE A 464 11.71 -10.11 0.67
C ILE A 464 12.63 -8.89 0.77
N ARG A 465 12.28 -7.87 1.58
CA ARG A 465 13.13 -6.71 1.84
C ARG A 465 14.45 -7.10 2.48
N ASP A 466 14.42 -8.01 3.45
CA ASP A 466 15.63 -8.49 4.10
C ASP A 466 16.51 -9.29 3.13
N HIS A 467 15.92 -10.13 2.27
CA HIS A 467 16.67 -10.79 1.20
C HIS A 467 17.33 -9.77 0.27
N TYR A 468 16.59 -8.76 -0.20
CA TYR A 468 17.13 -7.70 -1.03
C TYR A 468 18.31 -6.98 -0.35
N ARG A 469 18.20 -6.64 0.94
CA ARG A 469 19.30 -6.01 1.72
C ARG A 469 20.52 -6.91 1.86
N ILE A 470 20.34 -8.19 2.17
CA ILE A 470 21.43 -9.18 2.27
C ILE A 470 22.20 -9.24 0.95
N GLN A 471 21.47 -9.23 -0.17
CA GLN A 471 22.09 -9.27 -1.49
C GLN A 471 22.91 -8.01 -1.82
N LEU A 472 22.49 -6.83 -1.35
CA LEU A 472 23.30 -5.61 -1.49
C LEU A 472 24.66 -5.74 -0.78
N GLY A 473 24.73 -6.57 0.26
CA GLY A 473 25.98 -6.99 0.93
C GLY A 473 26.69 -8.17 0.27
N ALA A 474 26.39 -8.50 -0.99
CA ALA A 474 26.88 -9.67 -1.72
C ALA A 474 26.47 -11.05 -1.14
N GLY A 475 25.48 -11.08 -0.25
CA GLY A 475 24.90 -12.32 0.26
C GLY A 475 24.03 -13.06 -0.78
N HIS A 476 23.78 -14.33 -0.51
CA HIS A 476 22.86 -15.17 -1.29
C HIS A 476 21.78 -15.75 -0.37
N SER A 477 20.55 -15.82 -0.87
CA SER A 477 19.46 -16.50 -0.20
C SER A 477 18.58 -17.17 -1.25
N SER A 478 18.14 -18.38 -0.95
CA SER A 478 17.19 -19.15 -1.76
C SER A 478 15.96 -19.39 -0.91
N ASN A 479 14.83 -18.80 -1.29
CA ASN A 479 13.56 -18.94 -0.58
C ASN A 479 12.37 -18.85 -1.55
N SER A 480 11.18 -19.16 -1.06
CA SER A 480 9.92 -19.12 -1.82
C SER A 480 9.03 -17.93 -1.44
N ASN A 481 9.57 -16.91 -0.76
CA ASN A 481 8.78 -15.80 -0.23
C ASN A 481 8.04 -15.04 -1.32
N LEU A 482 8.66 -14.87 -2.50
CA LEU A 482 8.01 -14.20 -3.61
C LEU A 482 6.81 -14.98 -4.16
N ASN A 483 6.97 -16.29 -4.38
CA ASN A 483 5.86 -17.13 -4.83
C ASN A 483 4.75 -17.17 -3.77
N ARG A 484 5.11 -17.21 -2.49
CA ARG A 484 4.15 -17.08 -1.38
C ARG A 484 3.40 -15.75 -1.45
N LEU A 485 4.09 -14.64 -1.70
CA LEU A 485 3.49 -13.32 -1.82
C LEU A 485 2.49 -13.26 -2.98
N ILE A 486 2.87 -13.79 -4.16
CA ILE A 486 2.00 -13.88 -5.34
C ILE A 486 0.73 -14.69 -5.01
N ASN A 487 0.88 -15.86 -4.40
CA ASN A 487 -0.26 -16.71 -4.06
C ASN A 487 -1.18 -16.07 -3.01
N LEU A 488 -0.62 -15.49 -1.95
CA LEU A 488 -1.40 -14.80 -0.92
C LEU A 488 -2.21 -13.64 -1.51
N TYR A 489 -1.60 -12.88 -2.41
CA TYR A 489 -2.30 -11.78 -3.07
C TYR A 489 -3.37 -12.29 -4.04
N GLN A 490 -3.09 -13.37 -4.79
CA GLN A 490 -4.10 -14.00 -5.65
C GLN A 490 -5.27 -14.56 -4.84
N GLU A 491 -5.01 -15.24 -3.73
CA GLU A 491 -6.03 -15.76 -2.80
C GLU A 491 -6.88 -14.63 -2.21
N LEU A 492 -6.25 -13.53 -1.78
CA LEU A 492 -6.96 -12.32 -1.34
C LEU A 492 -7.87 -11.79 -2.46
N THR A 493 -7.38 -11.65 -3.69
CA THR A 493 -8.18 -11.13 -4.79
C THR A 493 -9.34 -12.06 -5.11
N GLU A 494 -9.12 -13.37 -5.26
CA GLU A 494 -10.19 -14.34 -5.54
C GLU A 494 -11.21 -14.41 -4.40
N TYR A 495 -10.76 -14.37 -3.14
CA TYR A 495 -11.63 -14.30 -1.98
C TYR A 495 -12.56 -13.08 -2.04
N VAL A 496 -12.01 -11.90 -2.36
CA VAL A 496 -12.80 -10.67 -2.50
C VAL A 496 -13.76 -10.76 -3.69
N PHE A 497 -13.28 -11.24 -4.85
CA PHE A 497 -14.06 -11.25 -6.08
C PHE A 497 -15.17 -12.29 -6.07
N GLN A 498 -14.86 -13.54 -5.79
CA GLN A 498 -15.82 -14.64 -5.85
C GLN A 498 -16.84 -14.56 -4.72
N ASN A 499 -16.43 -14.10 -3.52
CA ASN A 499 -17.39 -13.82 -2.45
C ASN A 499 -18.06 -12.44 -2.57
N ARG A 500 -17.87 -11.74 -3.69
CA ARG A 500 -18.60 -10.52 -4.06
C ARG A 500 -18.49 -9.42 -3.00
N LEU A 501 -17.31 -9.30 -2.38
CA LEU A 501 -17.06 -8.38 -1.28
C LEU A 501 -16.78 -6.97 -1.83
N PRO A 502 -17.49 -5.93 -1.35
CA PRO A 502 -17.25 -4.54 -1.75
C PRO A 502 -16.03 -3.99 -1.01
N TYR A 503 -14.82 -4.50 -1.30
CA TYR A 503 -13.61 -4.22 -0.53
C TYR A 503 -12.46 -3.55 -1.31
N THR A 504 -12.49 -3.61 -2.65
CA THR A 504 -11.38 -3.17 -3.53
C THR A 504 -11.10 -1.67 -3.54
N LYS A 505 -11.93 -0.86 -2.86
CA LYS A 505 -11.84 0.61 -2.80
C LYS A 505 -11.33 1.14 -1.46
N PHE A 506 -11.04 0.26 -0.51
CA PHE A 506 -10.59 0.64 0.82
C PHE A 506 -9.06 0.75 0.92
N THR A 507 -8.59 1.58 1.84
CA THR A 507 -7.16 1.87 2.02
C THR A 507 -6.38 0.64 2.44
N GLU A 508 -7.00 -0.27 3.20
CA GLU A 508 -6.43 -1.54 3.61
C GLU A 508 -6.13 -2.44 2.42
N PHE A 509 -7.07 -2.56 1.46
CA PHE A 509 -6.84 -3.29 0.22
C PHE A 509 -5.73 -2.63 -0.60
N ALA A 510 -5.77 -1.30 -0.77
CA ALA A 510 -4.73 -0.55 -1.48
C ALA A 510 -3.34 -0.70 -0.82
N THR A 511 -3.27 -0.81 0.50
CA THR A 511 -2.02 -1.04 1.25
C THR A 511 -1.46 -2.42 0.95
N MET A 512 -2.30 -3.46 0.99
CA MET A 512 -1.89 -4.82 0.60
C MET A 512 -1.44 -4.88 -0.86
N THR A 513 -2.13 -4.18 -1.78
CA THR A 513 -1.70 -4.07 -3.18
C THR A 513 -0.35 -3.35 -3.31
N ALA A 514 -0.12 -2.26 -2.57
CA ALA A 514 1.15 -1.54 -2.58
C ALA A 514 2.30 -2.42 -2.05
N GLN A 515 2.06 -3.20 -1.01
CA GLN A 515 3.02 -4.17 -0.45
C GLN A 515 3.33 -5.28 -1.46
N TYR A 516 2.31 -5.82 -2.11
CA TYR A 516 2.45 -6.79 -3.20
C TYR A 516 3.31 -6.23 -4.34
N MET A 517 2.99 -5.02 -4.81
CA MET A 517 3.76 -4.31 -5.82
C MET A 517 5.21 -4.14 -5.41
N GLU A 518 5.49 -3.64 -4.21
CA GLU A 518 6.86 -3.45 -3.72
C GLU A 518 7.65 -4.77 -3.76
N GLY A 519 7.03 -5.89 -3.33
CA GLY A 519 7.66 -7.20 -3.37
C GLY A 519 8.02 -7.67 -4.78
N LEU A 520 7.15 -7.43 -5.77
CA LEU A 520 7.45 -7.72 -7.19
C LEU A 520 8.64 -6.89 -7.69
N PHE A 521 8.66 -5.58 -7.42
CA PHE A 521 9.72 -4.69 -7.89
C PHE A 521 11.06 -4.95 -7.22
N LEU A 522 11.06 -5.30 -5.93
CA LEU A 522 12.25 -5.75 -5.22
C LEU A 522 12.83 -7.02 -5.85
N SER A 523 11.97 -7.96 -6.25
CA SER A 523 12.41 -9.16 -6.96
C SER A 523 13.12 -8.82 -8.28
N TYR A 524 12.56 -7.93 -9.10
CA TYR A 524 13.22 -7.50 -10.34
C TYR A 524 14.53 -6.75 -10.11
N ALA A 525 14.67 -6.09 -8.96
CA ALA A 525 15.90 -5.42 -8.55
C ALA A 525 16.97 -6.37 -7.96
N MET A 526 16.60 -7.61 -7.63
CA MET A 526 17.57 -8.63 -7.22
C MET A 526 18.52 -8.98 -8.36
N ASN A 527 19.73 -9.46 -8.03
CA ASN A 527 20.70 -9.87 -9.04
C ASN A 527 20.23 -11.15 -9.72
N SER A 528 20.65 -11.37 -10.96
CA SER A 528 20.25 -12.53 -11.76
C SER A 528 20.76 -13.88 -11.21
N ARG A 529 21.61 -13.87 -10.18
CA ARG A 529 22.09 -15.08 -9.50
C ARG A 529 21.15 -15.56 -8.39
N GLN A 530 20.15 -14.76 -7.99
CA GLN A 530 19.16 -15.21 -7.01
C GLN A 530 18.14 -16.12 -7.68
N SER A 531 18.01 -17.34 -7.18
CA SER A 531 17.05 -18.34 -7.68
C SER A 531 15.59 -17.95 -7.45
N SER A 532 15.32 -17.08 -6.47
CA SER A 532 13.96 -16.63 -6.14
C SER A 532 13.51 -15.37 -6.89
N ARG A 533 14.36 -14.83 -7.78
CA ARG A 533 14.05 -13.64 -8.57
C ARG A 533 13.10 -13.98 -9.73
N LEU A 534 12.22 -13.05 -10.07
CA LEU A 534 11.48 -13.08 -11.34
C LEU A 534 12.39 -12.64 -12.50
N GLU A 535 12.47 -13.48 -13.52
CA GLU A 535 13.22 -13.18 -14.74
C GLU A 535 12.45 -12.23 -15.66
N ALA A 536 11.14 -12.42 -15.75
CA ALA A 536 10.22 -11.63 -16.56
C ALA A 536 8.91 -11.37 -15.81
N ILE A 537 8.14 -10.40 -16.29
CA ILE A 537 6.76 -10.18 -15.86
C ILE A 537 5.80 -10.84 -16.82
N THR A 538 4.82 -11.57 -16.28
CA THR A 538 3.81 -12.28 -17.07
C THR A 538 2.57 -11.42 -17.26
N SER A 539 1.78 -11.75 -18.29
CA SER A 539 0.52 -11.07 -18.60
C SER A 539 -0.47 -11.09 -17.41
N GLY A 540 -0.54 -12.20 -16.66
CA GLY A 540 -1.39 -12.31 -15.46
C GLY A 540 -1.00 -11.35 -14.34
N LEU A 541 0.31 -11.21 -14.04
CA LEU A 541 0.80 -10.26 -13.03
C LEU A 541 0.51 -8.82 -13.48
N LEU A 542 0.75 -8.49 -14.76
CA LEU A 542 0.43 -7.17 -15.30
C LEU A 542 -1.06 -6.85 -15.24
N LYS A 543 -1.94 -7.82 -15.50
CA LYS A 543 -3.40 -7.65 -15.39
C LYS A 543 -3.82 -7.34 -13.94
N GLN A 544 -3.22 -7.97 -12.94
CA GLN A 544 -3.48 -7.62 -11.53
C GLN A 544 -3.02 -6.18 -11.21
N LEU A 545 -1.85 -5.77 -11.69
CA LEU A 545 -1.36 -4.39 -11.53
C LEU A 545 -2.22 -3.37 -12.28
N LEU A 546 -2.74 -3.74 -13.45
CA LEU A 546 -3.67 -2.93 -14.22
C LEU A 546 -4.97 -2.69 -13.44
N LEU A 547 -5.56 -3.75 -12.87
CA LEU A 547 -6.87 -3.69 -12.21
C LEU A 547 -6.81 -3.05 -10.81
N PHE A 548 -5.75 -3.31 -10.05
CA PHE A 548 -5.66 -2.95 -8.62
C PHE A 548 -4.50 -2.03 -8.28
N GLY A 549 -3.46 -1.99 -9.12
CA GLY A 549 -2.26 -1.22 -8.85
C GLY A 549 -2.49 0.28 -8.83
N ASN A 550 -1.44 0.98 -8.41
CA ASN A 550 -1.38 2.43 -8.41
C ASN A 550 -0.23 2.89 -9.29
N ALA A 551 -0.54 3.68 -10.31
CA ALA A 551 0.42 4.17 -11.31
C ALA A 551 1.60 4.95 -10.68
N ASP A 552 1.34 5.83 -9.71
CA ASP A 552 2.37 6.61 -9.00
C ASP A 552 3.33 5.69 -8.25
N LEU A 553 2.80 4.69 -7.53
CA LEU A 553 3.62 3.71 -6.81
C LEU A 553 4.40 2.81 -7.76
N ALA A 554 3.82 2.38 -8.88
CA ALA A 554 4.52 1.57 -9.88
C ALA A 554 5.74 2.32 -10.42
N VAL A 555 5.57 3.59 -10.82
CA VAL A 555 6.67 4.44 -11.31
C VAL A 555 7.67 4.74 -10.20
N THR A 556 7.21 4.98 -8.97
CA THR A 556 8.07 5.24 -7.80
C THR A 556 8.94 4.03 -7.50
N PHE A 557 8.37 2.83 -7.41
CA PHE A 557 9.12 1.60 -7.15
C PHE A 557 10.05 1.26 -8.31
N PHE A 558 9.63 1.48 -9.57
CA PHE A 558 10.51 1.35 -10.73
C PHE A 558 11.75 2.22 -10.59
N ASN A 559 11.57 3.53 -10.44
CA ASN A 559 12.67 4.50 -10.35
C ASN A 559 13.56 4.28 -9.14
N ARG A 560 13.00 3.75 -8.05
CA ARG A 560 13.72 3.48 -6.80
C ARG A 560 14.60 2.24 -6.89
N PHE A 561 14.10 1.15 -7.48
CA PHE A 561 14.72 -0.16 -7.37
C PHE A 561 15.33 -0.67 -8.68
N ILE A 562 14.79 -0.27 -9.83
CA ILE A 562 15.07 -0.89 -11.13
C ILE A 562 15.75 0.14 -12.05
N GLN A 563 16.81 -0.29 -12.75
CA GLN A 563 17.59 0.58 -13.64
C GLN A 563 17.23 0.43 -15.14
N GLN A 564 16.56 -0.65 -15.51
CA GLN A 564 16.23 -1.01 -16.90
C GLN A 564 14.76 -1.43 -16.99
N LYS A 565 14.18 -1.40 -18.20
CA LYS A 565 12.81 -1.88 -18.40
C LYS A 565 12.67 -3.34 -17.97
N ILE A 566 11.51 -3.69 -17.41
CA ILE A 566 11.21 -5.05 -16.97
C ILE A 566 10.92 -5.90 -18.21
N ARG A 567 11.61 -7.03 -18.35
CA ARG A 567 11.38 -7.96 -19.46
C ARG A 567 9.95 -8.50 -19.39
N TYR A 568 9.26 -8.48 -20.53
CA TYR A 568 7.94 -9.07 -20.68
C TYR A 568 8.03 -10.49 -21.25
N GLU A 569 7.20 -11.39 -20.74
CA GLU A 569 7.02 -12.73 -21.29
C GLU A 569 5.54 -13.04 -21.42
N ILE A 570 5.16 -13.58 -22.58
CA ILE A 570 3.82 -14.08 -22.86
C ILE A 570 3.92 -15.60 -22.73
N PRO A 571 3.46 -16.20 -21.61
CA PRO A 571 3.27 -17.64 -21.56
C PRO A 571 2.33 -18.08 -22.69
N GLU A 572 2.59 -19.24 -23.30
CA GLU A 572 1.78 -19.79 -24.39
C GLU A 572 0.28 -19.71 -24.06
N GLY A 573 -0.48 -18.94 -24.86
CA GLY A 573 -1.93 -18.78 -24.69
C GLY A 573 -2.41 -17.58 -23.84
N SER A 574 -1.52 -16.83 -23.16
CA SER A 574 -1.94 -15.84 -22.15
C SER A 574 -1.62 -14.37 -22.53
N GLY A 575 -2.43 -13.77 -23.41
CA GLY A 575 -2.38 -12.34 -23.77
C GLY A 575 -3.36 -11.48 -22.97
N ASP A 576 -3.50 -11.77 -21.69
CA ASP A 576 -4.60 -11.34 -20.82
C ASP A 576 -4.57 -9.82 -20.52
N PHE A 577 -3.37 -9.28 -20.26
CA PHE A 577 -3.09 -7.86 -20.10
C PHE A 577 -3.26 -7.09 -21.42
N GLU A 578 -2.75 -7.62 -22.52
CA GLU A 578 -2.87 -7.00 -23.85
C GLU A 578 -4.32 -6.91 -24.27
N THR A 579 -5.07 -8.01 -24.10
CA THR A 579 -6.50 -8.07 -24.41
C THR A 579 -7.27 -7.04 -23.60
N ALA A 580 -7.07 -6.99 -22.27
CA ALA A 580 -7.72 -5.99 -21.43
C ALA A 580 -7.34 -4.55 -21.81
N THR A 581 -6.07 -4.31 -22.13
CA THR A 581 -5.58 -2.99 -22.55
C THR A 581 -6.18 -2.57 -23.88
N SER A 582 -6.23 -3.45 -24.88
CA SER A 582 -6.87 -3.19 -26.18
C SER A 582 -8.36 -2.96 -26.02
N ASN A 583 -9.06 -3.82 -25.27
CA ASN A 583 -10.49 -3.64 -24.97
C ASN A 583 -10.78 -2.26 -24.39
N TYR A 584 -9.96 -1.81 -23.43
CA TYR A 584 -10.10 -0.52 -22.79
C TYR A 584 -9.81 0.66 -23.74
N LEU A 585 -8.69 0.61 -24.46
CA LEU A 585 -8.22 1.74 -25.28
C LEU A 585 -9.02 1.88 -26.59
N GLU A 586 -9.34 0.78 -27.26
CA GLU A 586 -10.03 0.79 -28.57
C GLU A 586 -11.47 1.28 -28.47
N HIS A 587 -12.14 1.03 -27.34
CA HIS A 587 -13.56 1.35 -27.13
C HIS A 587 -13.77 2.62 -26.31
N HIS A 588 -12.77 3.49 -26.19
CA HIS A 588 -12.87 4.73 -25.41
C HIS A 588 -14.04 5.61 -25.84
N ASN A 589 -14.16 5.89 -27.15
CA ASN A 589 -15.19 6.78 -27.70
C ASN A 589 -16.62 6.28 -27.43
N ASP A 590 -16.82 4.96 -27.34
CA ASP A 590 -18.11 4.35 -27.01
C ASP A 590 -18.34 4.28 -25.49
N THR A 591 -17.27 4.13 -24.72
CA THR A 591 -17.32 3.93 -23.28
C THR A 591 -17.45 5.24 -22.52
N TYR A 592 -16.70 6.27 -22.92
CA TYR A 592 -16.60 7.52 -22.18
C TYR A 592 -17.94 8.26 -22.05
N PRO A 593 -18.81 8.36 -23.08
CA PRO A 593 -20.13 8.97 -22.91
C PRO A 593 -21.00 8.25 -21.86
N LEU A 594 -20.90 6.93 -21.77
CA LEU A 594 -21.62 6.14 -20.76
C LEU A 594 -21.05 6.40 -19.36
N ILE A 595 -19.73 6.49 -19.24
CA ILE A 595 -19.05 6.84 -17.99
C ILE A 595 -19.38 8.27 -17.57
N ASP A 596 -19.40 9.23 -18.49
CA ASP A 596 -19.78 10.61 -18.21
C ASP A 596 -21.21 10.68 -17.68
N GLN A 597 -22.14 9.95 -18.31
CA GLN A 597 -23.52 9.83 -17.82
C GLN A 597 -23.59 9.22 -16.41
N LEU A 598 -22.86 8.14 -16.13
CA LEU A 598 -22.79 7.55 -14.79
C LEU A 598 -22.14 8.51 -13.78
N SER A 599 -21.16 9.31 -14.21
CA SER A 599 -20.41 10.22 -13.36
C SER A 599 -21.25 11.38 -12.84
N LYS A 600 -22.33 11.74 -13.55
CA LYS A 600 -23.35 12.68 -13.08
C LYS A 600 -24.07 12.19 -11.83
N ALA A 601 -24.17 10.87 -11.64
CA ALA A 601 -24.73 10.25 -10.44
C ALA A 601 -23.65 9.90 -9.39
N SER A 602 -22.43 9.57 -9.82
CA SER A 602 -21.30 9.27 -8.92
C SER A 602 -19.96 9.59 -9.60
N TRP A 603 -19.31 10.68 -9.20
CA TRP A 603 -18.06 11.13 -9.81
C TRP A 603 -16.94 10.06 -9.75
N GLU A 604 -17.00 9.13 -8.79
CA GLU A 604 -16.07 8.01 -8.64
C GLU A 604 -16.08 7.06 -9.83
N ALA A 605 -17.17 7.02 -10.63
CA ALA A 605 -17.20 6.26 -11.86
C ALA A 605 -16.14 6.75 -12.87
N ARG A 606 -15.98 8.07 -12.96
CA ARG A 606 -14.95 8.69 -13.80
C ARG A 606 -13.54 8.42 -13.27
N ASP A 607 -13.31 8.61 -11.96
CA ASP A 607 -11.99 8.36 -11.36
C ASP A 607 -11.58 6.87 -11.51
N ASN A 608 -12.53 5.94 -11.31
CA ASN A 608 -12.30 4.52 -11.51
C ASN A 608 -11.97 4.17 -12.96
N TYR A 609 -12.63 4.82 -13.93
CA TYR A 609 -12.34 4.64 -15.35
C TYR A 609 -10.91 5.13 -15.66
N PHE A 610 -10.60 6.40 -15.38
CA PHE A 610 -9.28 6.97 -15.67
C PHE A 610 -8.13 6.31 -14.87
N ARG A 611 -8.39 5.73 -13.70
CA ARG A 611 -7.40 4.92 -12.99
C ARG A 611 -6.81 3.81 -13.87
N TYR A 612 -7.63 3.13 -14.67
CA TYR A 612 -7.12 2.10 -15.59
C TYR A 612 -6.23 2.72 -16.67
N PHE A 613 -6.63 3.88 -17.24
CA PHE A 613 -5.79 4.61 -18.19
C PHE A 613 -4.42 4.97 -17.61
N TRP A 614 -4.38 5.47 -16.38
CA TRP A 614 -3.12 5.80 -15.70
C TRP A 614 -2.25 4.58 -15.43
N ASN A 615 -2.85 3.48 -14.98
CA ASN A 615 -2.16 2.21 -14.79
C ASN A 615 -1.59 1.67 -16.11
N ILE A 616 -2.34 1.74 -17.23
CA ILE A 616 -1.85 1.36 -18.56
C ILE A 616 -0.61 2.18 -18.92
N LEU A 617 -0.68 3.51 -18.84
CA LEU A 617 0.46 4.37 -19.21
C LEU A 617 1.69 4.09 -18.35
N ALA A 618 1.52 3.92 -17.05
CA ALA A 618 2.63 3.60 -16.14
C ALA A 618 3.25 2.23 -16.46
N LEU A 619 2.43 1.18 -16.61
CA LEU A 619 2.90 -0.18 -16.89
C LEU A 619 3.58 -0.27 -18.26
N LEU A 620 2.99 0.32 -19.32
CA LEU A 620 3.63 0.36 -20.63
C LEU A 620 4.97 1.11 -20.56
N SER A 621 5.11 2.15 -19.74
CA SER A 621 6.36 2.91 -19.64
C SER A 621 7.52 2.11 -19.04
N ILE A 622 7.24 1.18 -18.12
CA ILE A 622 8.27 0.46 -17.35
C ILE A 622 8.56 -0.94 -17.87
N VAL A 623 7.66 -1.52 -18.69
CA VAL A 623 7.79 -2.87 -19.25
C VAL A 623 8.31 -2.81 -20.69
N ASP A 624 9.18 -3.75 -21.07
CA ASP A 624 9.66 -3.90 -22.44
C ASP A 624 8.66 -4.70 -23.29
N MET A 625 7.64 -4.01 -23.81
CA MET A 625 6.56 -4.58 -24.60
C MET A 625 6.89 -4.67 -26.11
N PRO A 626 6.26 -5.58 -26.87
CA PRO A 626 6.40 -5.63 -28.32
C PRO A 626 6.03 -4.29 -28.99
N GLN A 627 6.89 -3.80 -29.89
CA GLN A 627 6.67 -2.51 -30.55
C GLN A 627 5.37 -2.43 -31.35
N THR A 628 4.92 -3.56 -31.92
CA THR A 628 3.64 -3.66 -32.64
C THR A 628 2.46 -3.35 -31.72
N PHE A 629 2.48 -3.91 -30.51
CA PHE A 629 1.47 -3.65 -29.48
C PHE A 629 1.51 -2.20 -28.97
N ILE A 630 2.71 -1.65 -28.72
CA ILE A 630 2.88 -0.25 -28.32
C ILE A 630 2.35 0.71 -29.38
N LYS A 631 2.61 0.45 -30.67
CA LYS A 631 2.09 1.28 -31.77
C LYS A 631 0.56 1.26 -31.83
N ALA A 632 -0.06 0.09 -31.61
CA ALA A 632 -1.51 -0.02 -31.51
C ALA A 632 -2.06 0.78 -30.32
N CYS A 633 -1.49 0.63 -29.13
CA CYS A 633 -1.88 1.38 -27.93
C CYS A 633 -1.73 2.89 -28.13
N GLY A 634 -0.59 3.35 -28.65
CA GLY A 634 -0.30 4.76 -28.85
C GLY A 634 -1.26 5.46 -29.81
N LYS A 635 -1.79 4.76 -30.82
CA LYS A 635 -2.85 5.29 -31.70
C LYS A 635 -4.11 5.62 -30.90
N ASN A 636 -4.51 4.74 -29.97
CA ASN A 636 -5.74 4.87 -29.21
C ASN A 636 -5.61 5.82 -28.01
N ILE A 637 -4.42 5.93 -27.41
CA ILE A 637 -4.12 6.87 -26.31
C ILE A 637 -4.43 8.32 -26.72
N LEU A 638 -4.23 8.69 -27.99
CA LEU A 638 -4.57 10.02 -28.51
C LEU A 638 -6.05 10.38 -28.30
N GLY A 639 -6.95 9.39 -28.34
CA GLY A 639 -8.38 9.59 -28.12
C GLY A 639 -8.73 10.03 -26.71
N PHE A 640 -7.91 9.71 -25.71
CA PHE A 640 -8.17 10.06 -24.30
C PHE A 640 -7.76 11.48 -23.94
N LEU A 641 -6.76 12.04 -24.64
CA LEU A 641 -6.17 13.33 -24.26
C LEU A 641 -7.18 14.49 -24.21
N PRO A 642 -8.14 14.62 -25.16
CA PRO A 642 -9.16 15.66 -25.09
C PRO A 642 -10.09 15.54 -23.88
N ASP A 643 -10.31 14.33 -23.37
CA ASP A 643 -11.30 14.04 -22.33
C ASP A 643 -10.73 14.08 -20.90
N ILE A 644 -9.42 14.27 -20.73
CA ILE A 644 -8.78 14.45 -19.42
C ILE A 644 -9.23 15.77 -18.79
N SER A 645 -9.68 15.71 -17.53
CA SER A 645 -10.14 16.88 -16.77
C SER A 645 -9.11 17.39 -15.76
N TYR A 646 -9.36 18.59 -15.21
CA TYR A 646 -8.60 19.15 -14.09
C TYR A 646 -8.43 18.20 -12.90
N ARG A 647 -9.41 17.33 -12.62
CA ARG A 647 -9.32 16.36 -11.49
C ARG A 647 -8.25 15.30 -11.71
N ASP A 648 -7.97 14.98 -12.98
CA ASP A 648 -7.02 13.95 -13.38
C ASP A 648 -5.60 14.54 -13.59
N ARG A 649 -5.45 15.86 -13.47
CA ARG A 649 -4.22 16.61 -13.75
C ARG A 649 -3.02 16.15 -12.93
N SER A 650 -3.23 15.64 -11.71
CA SER A 650 -2.13 15.16 -10.84
C SER A 650 -1.39 13.94 -11.41
N ARG A 651 -2.06 13.11 -12.21
CA ARG A 651 -1.53 11.84 -12.76
C ARG A 651 -0.99 11.98 -14.19
N ILE A 652 -1.04 13.18 -14.74
CA ILE A 652 -0.70 13.44 -16.14
C ILE A 652 0.78 13.21 -16.47
N HIS A 653 1.64 13.20 -15.45
CA HIS A 653 3.05 12.86 -15.59
C HIS A 653 3.27 11.45 -16.16
N HIS A 654 2.29 10.54 -16.07
CA HIS A 654 2.36 9.24 -16.74
C HIS A 654 2.30 9.36 -18.27
N VAL A 655 1.64 10.39 -18.82
CA VAL A 655 1.71 10.70 -20.27
C VAL A 655 3.15 11.03 -20.64
N ALA A 656 3.83 11.85 -19.82
CA ALA A 656 5.24 12.18 -20.01
C ALA A 656 6.11 10.92 -19.95
N SER A 657 5.91 10.04 -18.97
CA SER A 657 6.64 8.77 -18.86
C SER A 657 6.46 7.90 -20.12
N PHE A 658 5.25 7.83 -20.66
CA PHE A 658 4.97 7.06 -21.88
C PHE A 658 5.66 7.67 -23.10
N ILE A 659 5.56 9.00 -23.27
CA ILE A 659 6.23 9.74 -24.35
C ILE A 659 7.75 9.53 -24.30
N LYS A 660 8.37 9.66 -23.12
CA LYS A 660 9.82 9.44 -22.94
C LYS A 660 10.23 8.00 -23.28
N SER A 661 9.40 7.03 -22.92
CA SER A 661 9.71 5.60 -23.03
C SER A 661 9.47 5.03 -24.43
N TRP A 662 8.49 5.57 -25.17
CA TRP A 662 8.02 5.01 -26.44
C TRP A 662 7.88 6.01 -27.59
N GLY A 663 8.03 7.31 -27.34
CA GLY A 663 8.04 8.35 -28.38
C GLY A 663 8.96 8.05 -29.57
N PRO A 664 10.21 7.56 -29.37
CA PRO A 664 11.09 7.18 -30.48
C PRO A 664 10.52 6.06 -31.36
N VAL A 665 9.78 5.11 -30.79
CA VAL A 665 9.16 3.98 -31.51
C VAL A 665 7.91 4.42 -32.27
N MET A 666 7.17 5.40 -31.74
CA MET A 666 5.95 5.96 -32.35
C MET A 666 6.24 6.88 -33.55
N GLY A 667 7.39 7.55 -33.53
CA GLY A 667 7.85 8.42 -34.61
C GLY A 667 7.27 9.84 -34.56
N LYS A 668 7.88 10.72 -35.38
CA LYS A 668 7.65 12.17 -35.38
C LYS A 668 6.19 12.58 -35.59
N GLN A 669 5.49 12.00 -36.56
CA GLN A 669 4.11 12.38 -36.87
C GLN A 669 3.15 12.12 -35.71
N TRP A 670 3.37 11.02 -34.98
CA TRP A 670 2.56 10.72 -33.79
C TRP A 670 2.86 11.73 -32.67
N LEU A 671 4.13 12.02 -32.41
CA LEU A 671 4.54 13.03 -31.41
C LEU A 671 3.95 14.41 -31.70
N GLN A 672 3.89 14.83 -32.97
CA GLN A 672 3.23 16.08 -33.37
C GLN A 672 1.74 16.08 -33.04
N LYS A 673 1.03 14.98 -33.26
CA LYS A 673 -0.39 14.84 -32.90
C LYS A 673 -0.61 14.89 -31.40
N VAL A 674 0.26 14.23 -30.62
CA VAL A 674 0.21 14.28 -29.14
C VAL A 674 0.44 15.71 -28.66
N LEU A 675 1.48 16.39 -29.16
CA LEU A 675 1.77 17.77 -28.78
C LEU A 675 0.61 18.71 -29.14
N GLN A 676 0.01 18.54 -30.33
CA GLN A 676 -1.17 19.32 -30.72
C GLN A 676 -2.36 19.07 -29.77
N ALA A 677 -2.64 17.81 -29.40
CA ALA A 677 -3.69 17.47 -28.45
C ALA A 677 -3.45 18.08 -27.06
N ILE A 678 -2.19 18.09 -26.61
CA ILE A 678 -1.78 18.79 -25.37
C ILE A 678 -2.04 20.28 -25.48
N LEU A 679 -1.63 20.93 -26.58
CA LEU A 679 -1.84 22.37 -26.77
C LEU A 679 -3.34 22.73 -26.89
N ASP A 680 -4.16 21.83 -27.42
CA ASP A 680 -5.61 22.03 -27.54
C ASP A 680 -6.38 21.85 -26.21
N ASN A 681 -5.83 21.12 -25.23
CA ASN A 681 -6.45 20.92 -23.91
C ASN A 681 -5.63 21.60 -22.79
N LYS A 682 -6.20 22.66 -22.21
CA LYS A 682 -5.55 23.45 -21.14
C LYS A 682 -5.18 22.66 -19.89
N GLU A 683 -5.94 21.61 -19.59
CA GLU A 683 -5.65 20.74 -18.44
C GLU A 683 -4.34 19.96 -18.64
N LEU A 684 -3.86 19.84 -19.88
CA LEU A 684 -2.62 19.14 -20.22
C LEU A 684 -1.38 20.03 -20.19
N HIS A 685 -1.51 21.32 -19.90
CA HIS A 685 -0.40 22.29 -19.87
C HIS A 685 0.39 22.15 -18.56
N GLN A 686 1.05 21.01 -18.39
CA GLN A 686 1.99 20.77 -17.31
C GLN A 686 3.43 20.66 -17.82
N PHE A 687 4.34 21.25 -17.05
CA PHE A 687 5.78 21.30 -17.35
C PHE A 687 6.38 19.92 -17.63
N ASN A 688 6.03 18.92 -16.83
CA ASN A 688 6.52 17.54 -16.94
C ASN A 688 6.25 16.87 -18.31
N ILE A 689 5.13 17.17 -18.97
CA ILE A 689 4.79 16.61 -20.29
C ILE A 689 5.51 17.37 -21.39
N LEU A 690 5.51 18.69 -21.30
CA LEU A 690 6.15 19.53 -22.32
C LEU A 690 7.67 19.31 -22.34
N SER A 691 8.29 19.13 -21.16
CA SER A 691 9.71 18.77 -21.04
C SER A 691 10.04 17.39 -21.62
N ALA A 692 9.08 16.47 -21.71
CA ALA A 692 9.29 15.18 -22.38
C ALA A 692 9.63 15.35 -23.87
N PHE A 693 9.07 16.36 -24.55
CA PHE A 693 9.42 16.66 -25.94
C PHE A 693 10.81 17.25 -26.07
N SER A 694 11.25 18.04 -25.10
CA SER A 694 12.62 18.58 -25.05
C SER A 694 13.64 17.45 -25.00
N GLU A 695 13.47 16.51 -24.06
CA GLU A 695 14.36 15.34 -23.92
C GLU A 695 14.39 14.46 -25.19
N LEU A 696 13.26 14.34 -25.88
CA LEU A 696 13.19 13.62 -27.15
C LEU A 696 13.95 14.37 -28.25
N THR A 697 13.78 15.68 -28.34
CA THR A 697 14.49 16.50 -29.33
C THR A 697 16.00 16.50 -29.10
N GLU A 698 16.48 16.51 -27.85
CA GLU A 698 17.92 16.38 -27.56
C GLU A 698 18.52 15.09 -28.15
N LYS A 699 17.74 14.00 -28.16
CA LYS A 699 18.17 12.70 -28.68
C LYS A 699 17.99 12.56 -30.19
N SER A 700 16.87 13.01 -30.74
CA SER A 700 16.50 12.83 -32.16
C SER A 700 16.96 13.97 -33.07
N ARG A 701 17.12 15.17 -32.50
CA ARG A 701 17.24 16.46 -33.20
C ARG A 701 16.02 16.83 -34.05
N ASP A 702 14.88 16.19 -33.82
CA ASP A 702 13.63 16.51 -34.51
C ASP A 702 12.94 17.75 -33.91
N SER A 703 12.41 18.61 -34.78
CA SER A 703 11.42 19.61 -34.41
C SER A 703 10.01 19.01 -34.38
N TYR A 704 9.24 19.28 -33.33
CA TYR A 704 7.84 18.88 -33.19
C TYR A 704 6.87 20.05 -33.36
N ILE A 705 7.31 21.29 -33.14
CA ILE A 705 6.50 22.51 -33.36
C ILE A 705 6.78 23.02 -34.77
N THR A 706 5.92 22.63 -35.70
CA THR A 706 6.11 22.88 -37.14
C THR A 706 5.01 23.74 -37.78
N THR A 707 3.93 24.06 -37.05
CA THR A 707 2.79 24.84 -37.58
C THR A 707 2.61 26.18 -36.86
N ASP A 708 2.12 27.18 -37.59
CA ASP A 708 1.83 28.51 -37.01
C ASP A 708 0.72 28.42 -35.95
N LYS A 709 -0.16 27.41 -36.01
CA LYS A 709 -1.18 27.15 -34.98
C LYS A 709 -0.52 26.76 -33.66
N MET A 710 0.33 25.73 -33.67
CA MET A 710 1.03 25.25 -32.48
C MET A 710 1.89 26.35 -31.85
N TYR A 711 2.63 27.09 -32.68
CA TYR A 711 3.47 28.18 -32.22
C TYR A 711 2.65 29.28 -31.52
N ARG A 712 1.53 29.71 -32.11
CA ARG A 712 0.65 30.71 -31.49
C ARG A 712 0.01 30.23 -30.20
N GLN A 713 -0.44 28.97 -30.14
CA GLN A 713 -0.96 28.38 -28.90
C GLN A 713 0.10 28.36 -27.81
N LEU A 714 1.35 28.04 -28.15
CA LEU A 714 2.45 28.04 -27.20
C LEU A 714 2.81 29.45 -26.70
N LEU A 715 2.81 30.46 -27.58
CA LEU A 715 2.97 31.86 -27.15
C LEU A 715 1.82 32.34 -26.26
N GLN A 716 0.59 31.89 -26.54
CA GLN A 716 -0.56 32.21 -25.72
C GLN A 716 -0.37 31.69 -24.28
N LEU A 717 0.20 30.49 -24.11
CA LEU A 717 0.50 29.91 -22.80
C LEU A 717 1.49 30.73 -21.98
N PHE A 718 2.48 31.31 -22.64
CA PHE A 718 3.43 32.21 -22.03
C PHE A 718 2.78 33.54 -21.60
N GLY A 719 1.78 34.01 -22.35
CA GLY A 719 1.06 35.26 -22.09
C GLY A 719 -0.06 35.16 -21.04
N GLU A 720 -0.36 33.99 -20.47
CA GLU A 720 -1.44 33.83 -19.49
C GLU A 720 -1.12 34.53 -18.15
N ALA A 721 -2.12 35.22 -17.60
CA ALA A 721 -1.93 36.20 -16.53
C ALA A 721 -1.74 35.59 -15.12
N ASP A 722 -2.11 34.32 -14.91
CA ASP A 722 -2.03 33.67 -13.60
C ASP A 722 -0.56 33.46 -13.18
N ALA A 723 -0.13 34.13 -12.12
CA ALA A 723 1.25 34.14 -11.64
C ALA A 723 1.77 32.76 -11.20
N MET A 724 0.90 31.88 -10.69
CA MET A 724 1.30 30.54 -10.26
C MET A 724 1.54 29.62 -11.46
N ILE A 725 0.73 29.79 -12.51
CA ILE A 725 0.83 29.03 -13.76
C ILE A 725 1.97 29.57 -14.64
N ARG A 726 2.24 30.88 -14.57
CA ARG A 726 3.25 31.57 -15.40
C ARG A 726 4.65 30.98 -15.24
N GLY A 727 5.11 30.72 -14.02
CA GLY A 727 6.47 30.19 -13.79
C GLY A 727 6.70 28.80 -14.38
N GLU A 728 5.72 27.90 -14.28
CA GLU A 728 5.80 26.56 -14.89
C GLU A 728 5.69 26.61 -16.42
N ASN A 729 4.82 27.49 -16.95
CA ASN A 729 4.62 27.70 -18.39
C ASN A 729 5.85 28.30 -19.08
N GLU A 730 6.55 29.23 -18.42
CA GLU A 730 7.80 29.82 -18.93
C GLU A 730 8.88 28.74 -19.10
N ASN A 731 9.07 27.88 -18.12
CA ASN A 731 10.06 26.79 -18.21
C ASN A 731 9.70 25.82 -19.34
N ALA A 732 8.40 25.52 -19.52
CA ALA A 732 7.95 24.66 -20.61
C ALA A 732 8.20 25.26 -21.99
N LEU A 733 8.01 26.58 -22.15
CA LEU A 733 8.34 27.28 -23.40
C LEU A 733 9.82 27.15 -23.74
N PHE A 734 10.70 27.34 -22.75
CA PHE A 734 12.14 27.28 -22.96
C PHE A 734 12.63 25.85 -23.23
N ASP A 735 12.10 24.86 -22.52
CA ASP A 735 12.35 23.45 -22.80
C ASP A 735 11.98 23.09 -24.24
N LEU A 736 10.88 23.62 -24.75
CA LEU A 736 10.41 23.37 -26.10
C LEU A 736 11.16 24.15 -27.19
N TYR A 737 12.05 25.09 -26.86
CA TYR A 737 12.80 25.87 -27.85
C TYR A 737 13.52 24.99 -28.87
N GLN A 738 14.17 23.91 -28.41
CA GLN A 738 14.86 22.98 -29.30
C GLN A 738 13.88 22.17 -30.15
N ALA A 739 12.67 21.92 -29.65
CA ALA A 739 11.60 21.24 -30.39
C ALA A 739 10.92 22.13 -31.46
N MET A 740 11.31 23.40 -31.60
CA MET A 740 10.78 24.30 -32.61
C MET A 740 11.53 24.22 -33.93
N ASP A 741 10.84 24.43 -35.05
CA ASP A 741 11.53 24.73 -36.30
C ASP A 741 12.30 26.05 -36.23
N LYS A 742 13.35 26.15 -37.05
CA LYS A 742 14.26 27.31 -37.08
C LYS A 742 13.52 28.65 -37.20
N LYS A 743 12.46 28.71 -38.03
CA LYS A 743 11.60 29.90 -38.19
C LYS A 743 11.04 30.38 -36.84
N TYR A 744 10.47 29.46 -36.06
CA TYR A 744 9.83 29.78 -34.79
C TYR A 744 10.85 30.07 -33.68
N ARG A 745 12.03 29.43 -33.71
CA ARG A 745 13.15 29.78 -32.82
C ARG A 745 13.59 31.22 -32.99
N THR A 746 13.77 31.66 -34.24
CA THR A 746 14.12 33.06 -34.54
C THR A 746 13.00 34.00 -34.10
N SER A 747 11.73 33.64 -34.38
CA SER A 747 10.60 34.45 -33.96
C SER A 747 10.49 34.57 -32.43
N LEU A 748 10.75 33.50 -31.68
CA LEU A 748 10.71 33.52 -30.22
C LEU A 748 11.85 34.35 -29.63
N ALA A 749 13.06 34.23 -30.18
CA ALA A 749 14.20 35.06 -29.76
C ALA A 749 13.88 36.55 -29.91
N SER A 750 13.38 36.97 -31.09
CA SER A 750 12.96 38.36 -31.31
C SER A 750 11.82 38.80 -30.40
N TYR A 751 10.87 37.91 -30.09
CA TYR A 751 9.79 38.20 -29.15
C TYR A 751 10.32 38.46 -27.74
N ILE A 752 11.25 37.63 -27.24
CA ILE A 752 11.88 37.81 -25.93
C ILE A 752 12.74 39.07 -25.90
N ASP A 753 13.53 39.36 -26.94
CA ASP A 753 14.33 40.58 -27.03
C ASP A 753 13.44 41.84 -26.93
N ASN A 754 12.29 41.85 -27.63
CA ASN A 754 11.33 42.95 -27.54
C ASN A 754 10.75 43.11 -26.13
N LEU A 755 10.40 42.01 -25.46
CA LEU A 755 9.90 42.05 -24.08
C LEU A 755 10.96 42.60 -23.11
N LEU A 756 12.21 42.18 -23.24
CA LEU A 756 13.32 42.64 -22.41
C LEU A 756 13.68 44.11 -22.69
N ALA A 757 13.51 44.58 -23.92
CA ALA A 757 13.67 45.98 -24.30
C ALA A 757 12.58 46.87 -23.70
N GLU A 758 11.32 46.43 -23.73
CA GLU A 758 10.18 47.16 -23.14
C GLU A 758 10.27 47.19 -21.60
N LYS A 759 10.47 46.04 -20.97
CA LYS A 759 10.59 45.91 -19.51
C LYS A 759 11.56 44.79 -19.17
N PHE A 760 12.75 45.18 -18.75
CA PHE A 760 13.80 44.22 -18.41
C PHE A 760 13.41 43.36 -17.21
N ASN A 761 13.22 42.07 -17.46
CA ASN A 761 12.96 41.05 -16.46
C ASN A 761 14.20 40.16 -16.35
N HIS A 762 14.88 40.22 -15.21
CA HIS A 762 16.14 39.50 -15.00
C HIS A 762 15.96 37.97 -14.99
N GLU A 763 14.83 37.44 -14.51
CA GLU A 763 14.53 36.01 -14.55
C GLU A 763 14.33 35.52 -15.99
N LEU A 764 13.55 36.27 -16.78
CA LEU A 764 13.33 35.98 -18.20
C LEU A 764 14.66 36.01 -18.98
N PHE A 765 15.49 37.04 -18.76
CA PHE A 765 16.81 37.16 -19.37
C PHE A 765 17.70 35.95 -19.03
N TYR A 766 17.82 35.62 -17.74
CA TYR A 766 18.62 34.49 -17.29
C TYR A 766 18.18 33.18 -17.95
N ARG A 767 16.87 32.87 -17.92
CA ARG A 767 16.35 31.63 -18.50
C ARG A 767 16.55 31.62 -20.02
N ALA A 768 16.22 32.70 -20.73
CA ALA A 768 16.41 32.78 -22.17
C ALA A 768 17.88 32.56 -22.58
N CYS A 769 18.83 33.07 -21.81
CA CYS A 769 20.25 32.79 -22.01
C CYS A 769 20.61 31.35 -21.64
N ILE A 770 20.18 30.80 -20.50
CA ILE A 770 20.50 29.41 -20.11
C ILE A 770 19.98 28.38 -21.11
N TYR A 771 18.88 28.66 -21.82
CA TYR A 771 18.34 27.81 -22.87
C TYR A 771 18.88 28.11 -24.28
N ASP A 772 19.86 29.01 -24.41
CA ASP A 772 20.46 29.43 -25.69
C ASP A 772 19.45 30.04 -26.68
N ILE A 773 18.41 30.70 -26.16
CA ILE A 773 17.38 31.38 -26.98
C ILE A 773 17.91 32.73 -27.44
N ILE A 774 18.53 33.47 -26.52
CA ILE A 774 19.22 34.73 -26.76
C ILE A 774 20.65 34.62 -26.21
N LYS A 775 21.56 35.44 -26.73
CA LYS A 775 22.92 35.56 -26.18
C LYS A 775 23.00 36.77 -25.26
N PRO A 776 23.72 36.68 -24.13
CA PRO A 776 23.91 37.83 -23.25
C PRO A 776 24.88 38.83 -23.90
N GLU A 777 24.36 39.90 -24.49
CA GLU A 777 25.16 41.06 -24.90
C GLU A 777 25.73 41.78 -23.67
N PRO A 778 26.93 42.39 -23.74
CA PRO A 778 27.58 43.01 -22.58
C PRO A 778 26.69 43.99 -21.81
N SER A 779 25.97 44.86 -22.52
CA SER A 779 25.07 45.85 -21.92
C SER A 779 23.86 45.23 -21.22
N ALA A 780 23.32 44.12 -21.75
CA ALA A 780 22.22 43.38 -21.13
C ALA A 780 22.70 42.61 -19.89
N PHE A 781 23.93 42.09 -19.92
CA PHE A 781 24.55 41.43 -18.77
C PHE A 781 24.85 42.43 -17.64
N GLU A 782 25.35 43.63 -17.94
CA GLU A 782 25.51 44.69 -16.93
C GLU A 782 24.18 45.08 -16.28
N LYS A 783 23.13 45.22 -17.10
CA LYS A 783 21.76 45.46 -16.61
C LYS A 783 21.22 44.30 -15.77
N TYR A 784 21.61 43.07 -16.08
CA TYR A 784 21.29 41.90 -15.27
C TYR A 784 21.99 41.93 -13.92
N LEU A 785 23.29 42.25 -13.88
CA LEU A 785 24.06 42.35 -12.65
C LEU A 785 23.54 43.45 -11.72
N SER A 786 23.06 44.57 -12.26
CA SER A 786 22.50 45.66 -11.46
C SER A 786 21.17 45.31 -10.77
N CYS A 787 20.51 44.21 -11.16
CA CYS A 787 19.29 43.74 -10.51
C CYS A 787 19.53 43.05 -9.15
N PHE A 788 20.78 42.79 -8.77
CA PHE A 788 21.11 42.03 -7.56
C PHE A 788 21.83 42.89 -6.53
N GLU A 789 21.27 42.91 -5.32
CA GLU A 789 21.83 43.59 -4.15
C GLU A 789 22.25 42.58 -3.07
N ARG A 790 23.19 43.00 -2.21
CA ARG A 790 23.62 42.18 -1.08
C ARG A 790 22.48 42.13 -0.05
N PRO A 791 22.02 40.96 0.40
CA PRO A 791 21.02 40.88 1.45
C PRO A 791 21.55 41.46 2.77
N ASP A 792 20.65 42.09 3.52
CA ASP A 792 20.95 42.57 4.87
C ASP A 792 21.34 41.41 5.80
N LYS A 793 22.32 41.64 6.69
CA LYS A 793 22.83 40.65 7.65
C LYS A 793 21.73 40.00 8.51
N ASN A 794 20.60 40.68 8.70
CA ASN A 794 19.49 40.22 9.52
C ASN A 794 18.53 39.25 8.80
N THR A 795 18.62 39.15 7.47
CA THR A 795 17.71 38.34 6.63
C THR A 795 18.24 36.94 6.38
N LEU A 796 19.55 36.76 6.50
CA LEU A 796 20.27 35.52 6.21
C LEU A 796 19.96 34.40 7.23
N GLY A 797 19.92 34.71 8.54
CA GLY A 797 19.81 33.69 9.59
C GLY A 797 18.42 33.13 9.95
N ARG A 798 17.39 33.19 9.08
CA ARG A 798 16.01 32.83 9.49
C ARG A 798 15.38 31.56 8.95
N ASN A 799 15.88 30.90 7.91
CA ASN A 799 15.19 29.71 7.39
C ASN A 799 16.15 28.70 6.76
N GLN A 800 16.49 27.64 7.51
CA GLN A 800 16.31 26.23 7.11
C GLN A 800 16.96 25.31 8.15
N VAL A 801 16.12 24.55 8.87
CA VAL A 801 16.54 23.58 9.90
C VAL A 801 17.24 22.34 9.28
N PHE A 802 17.33 22.25 7.95
CA PHE A 802 17.75 21.04 7.24
C PHE A 802 18.70 21.24 6.05
N ASP A 803 19.06 22.49 5.67
CA ASP A 803 20.06 22.77 4.64
C ASP A 803 21.24 23.52 5.29
N GLU A 804 22.43 22.91 5.27
CA GLU A 804 23.65 23.47 5.90
C GLU A 804 24.26 24.65 5.13
N VAL A 805 23.73 25.00 3.96
CA VAL A 805 24.20 26.11 3.12
C VAL A 805 23.03 27.03 2.80
N GLU A 806 23.05 28.26 3.31
CA GLU A 806 22.12 29.30 2.88
C GLU A 806 22.25 29.50 1.37
N THR A 807 21.19 29.20 0.61
CA THR A 807 21.20 29.39 -0.84
C THR A 807 20.57 30.73 -1.21
N MET A 808 21.25 31.47 -2.09
CA MET A 808 20.81 32.69 -2.75
C MET A 808 20.53 32.41 -4.23
N PRO A 809 19.28 32.07 -4.62
CA PRO A 809 18.93 31.68 -5.98
C PRO A 809 19.32 32.71 -7.05
N GLY A 810 19.22 34.00 -6.72
CA GLY A 810 19.62 35.10 -7.62
C GLY A 810 21.11 35.09 -7.93
N LEU A 811 21.95 35.01 -6.89
CA LEU A 811 23.40 34.96 -7.04
C LEU A 811 23.86 33.67 -7.74
N ASN A 812 23.23 32.55 -7.42
CA ASN A 812 23.45 31.28 -8.11
C ASN A 812 23.20 31.40 -9.62
N SER A 813 22.13 32.11 -10.00
CA SER A 813 21.79 32.35 -11.42
C SER A 813 22.84 33.22 -12.11
N VAL A 814 23.34 34.27 -11.45
CA VAL A 814 24.44 35.10 -11.96
C VAL A 814 25.71 34.28 -12.22
N ILE A 815 26.13 33.50 -11.23
CA ILE A 815 27.34 32.68 -11.32
C ILE A 815 27.17 31.64 -12.45
N ASN A 816 26.03 30.96 -12.53
CA ASN A 816 25.78 29.96 -13.56
C ASN A 816 25.82 30.56 -14.97
N LEU A 817 25.24 31.75 -15.16
CA LEU A 817 25.25 32.43 -16.43
C LEU A 817 26.66 32.89 -16.83
N SER A 818 27.41 33.44 -15.86
CA SER A 818 28.82 33.82 -16.02
C SER A 818 29.66 32.61 -16.44
N LEU A 819 29.51 31.47 -15.77
CA LEU A 819 30.24 30.23 -16.10
C LEU A 819 29.85 29.67 -17.48
N LYS A 820 28.56 29.70 -17.84
CA LYS A 820 28.07 29.23 -19.14
C LYS A 820 28.71 29.98 -20.30
N TYR A 821 28.69 31.32 -20.25
CA TYR A 821 29.13 32.18 -21.34
C TYR A 821 30.56 32.71 -21.17
N LYS A 822 31.26 32.31 -20.08
CA LYS A 822 32.58 32.80 -19.70
C LYS A 822 32.60 34.33 -19.57
N LEU A 823 31.53 34.91 -19.02
CA LEU A 823 31.42 36.34 -18.79
C LEU A 823 32.14 36.68 -17.49
N PRO A 824 33.17 37.56 -17.50
CA PRO A 824 33.84 37.95 -16.27
C PRO A 824 32.87 38.73 -15.37
N LEU A 825 32.85 38.38 -14.09
CA LEU A 825 32.14 39.17 -13.09
C LEU A 825 32.98 40.43 -12.78
N PRO A 826 32.38 41.64 -12.81
CA PRO A 826 33.08 42.86 -12.41
C PRO A 826 33.63 42.75 -10.98
N ALA A 827 34.82 43.28 -10.74
CA ALA A 827 35.46 43.23 -9.42
C ALA A 827 34.58 43.86 -8.32
N GLU A 828 33.88 44.95 -8.65
CA GLU A 828 32.89 45.60 -7.79
C GLU A 828 31.72 44.70 -7.41
N PHE A 829 31.28 43.80 -8.31
CA PHE A 829 30.23 42.82 -8.04
C PHE A 829 30.75 41.73 -7.09
N ILE A 830 31.96 41.19 -7.35
CA ILE A 830 32.59 40.20 -6.47
C ILE A 830 32.75 40.77 -5.05
N ILE A 831 33.31 41.97 -4.93
CA ILE A 831 33.50 42.65 -3.63
C ILE A 831 32.17 42.86 -2.90
N ARG A 832 31.10 43.19 -3.63
CA ARG A 832 29.76 43.39 -3.05
C ARG A 832 29.26 42.14 -2.32
N PHE A 833 29.46 40.95 -2.88
CA PHE A 833 28.97 39.68 -2.34
C PHE A 833 30.02 38.92 -1.51
N LYS A 834 31.28 39.38 -1.46
CA LYS A 834 32.34 38.77 -0.65
C LYS A 834 32.03 38.81 0.85
N GLY A 835 32.39 37.74 1.55
CA GLY A 835 32.16 37.54 2.98
C GLY A 835 30.70 37.25 3.34
N LEU A 836 29.91 36.71 2.40
CA LEU A 836 28.57 36.18 2.72
C LEU A 836 28.66 34.82 3.40
N SER A 837 29.45 33.92 2.83
CA SER A 837 29.81 32.62 3.39
C SER A 837 31.03 32.09 2.65
N ASP A 838 31.75 31.15 3.24
CA ASP A 838 32.89 30.50 2.59
C ASP A 838 32.47 29.81 1.28
N TYR A 839 31.23 29.30 1.22
CA TYR A 839 30.64 28.73 0.01
C TYR A 839 30.52 29.75 -1.14
N TYR A 840 29.98 30.95 -0.85
CA TYR A 840 29.82 31.98 -1.87
C TYR A 840 31.15 32.65 -2.25
N ASP A 841 32.07 32.80 -1.29
CA ASP A 841 33.41 33.29 -1.56
C ASP A 841 34.16 32.34 -2.50
N TRP A 842 33.99 31.03 -2.30
CA TRP A 842 34.50 30.02 -3.23
C TRP A 842 33.84 30.09 -4.60
N LEU A 843 32.51 30.18 -4.67
CA LEU A 843 31.78 30.24 -5.94
C LEU A 843 32.14 31.47 -6.79
N LEU A 844 32.37 32.62 -6.15
CA LEU A 844 32.71 33.87 -6.81
C LEU A 844 34.15 33.92 -7.32
N ASP A 845 35.07 33.19 -6.67
CA ASP A 845 36.51 33.20 -6.97
C ASP A 845 37.16 31.83 -6.74
N MET A 846 36.74 30.83 -7.52
CA MET A 846 37.26 29.45 -7.39
C MET A 846 38.76 29.32 -7.63
N ASP A 847 39.35 30.25 -8.39
CA ASP A 847 40.76 30.21 -8.76
C ASP A 847 41.66 30.73 -7.62
N SER A 848 41.18 31.68 -6.80
CA SER A 848 41.94 32.28 -5.70
C SER A 848 41.45 31.90 -4.29
N PHE A 849 40.46 31.02 -4.18
CA PHE A 849 39.88 30.59 -2.90
C PHE A 849 40.87 29.80 -2.02
N ASP A 850 40.75 29.97 -0.70
CA ASP A 850 41.48 29.16 0.28
C ASP A 850 40.82 27.77 0.45
N TYR A 851 41.36 26.78 -0.27
CA TYR A 851 40.86 25.41 -0.24
C TYR A 851 41.01 24.69 1.11
N ALA A 852 41.64 25.30 2.13
CA ALA A 852 41.54 24.81 3.50
C ALA A 852 40.12 24.91 4.08
N LEU A 853 39.32 25.87 3.58
CA LEU A 853 37.93 26.10 3.99
C LEU A 853 36.91 25.37 3.11
N PHE A 854 37.37 24.66 2.07
CA PHE A 854 36.48 24.01 1.11
C PHE A 854 35.82 22.75 1.68
N ASP A 855 34.49 22.69 1.63
CA ASP A 855 33.72 21.48 1.93
C ASP A 855 33.37 20.70 0.64
N PRO A 856 33.79 19.42 0.51
CA PRO A 856 33.40 18.54 -0.59
C PRO A 856 31.90 18.43 -0.85
N LEU A 857 31.05 18.63 0.16
CA LEU A 857 29.60 18.58 0.04
C LEU A 857 29.01 19.78 -0.70
N TRP A 858 29.72 20.90 -0.80
CA TRP A 858 29.29 22.07 -1.59
C TRP A 858 29.04 21.75 -3.07
N ILE A 859 29.70 20.71 -3.59
CA ILE A 859 29.45 20.18 -4.94
C ILE A 859 27.98 19.74 -5.12
N LEU A 860 27.31 19.36 -4.05
CA LEU A 860 25.91 18.93 -4.05
C LEU A 860 24.93 20.09 -3.93
N SER A 861 25.36 21.24 -3.42
CA SER A 861 24.51 22.41 -3.14
C SER A 861 24.01 23.12 -4.40
N TYR A 862 24.77 23.07 -5.50
CA TYR A 862 24.37 23.72 -6.76
C TYR A 862 24.82 22.95 -8.00
N ASN A 863 24.10 21.90 -8.38
CA ASN A 863 24.57 20.89 -9.34
C ASN A 863 24.38 21.21 -10.83
N THR A 864 24.58 22.44 -11.28
CA THR A 864 24.49 22.77 -12.72
C THR A 864 25.68 22.22 -13.51
N ARG A 865 25.48 21.93 -14.81
CA ARG A 865 26.55 21.38 -15.64
C ARG A 865 27.78 22.30 -15.73
N TYR A 866 27.55 23.61 -15.74
CA TYR A 866 28.60 24.63 -15.93
C TYR A 866 29.39 24.83 -14.63
N TYR A 867 28.69 24.86 -13.50
CA TYR A 867 29.30 24.82 -12.19
C TYR A 867 30.17 23.58 -12.00
N LEU A 868 29.61 22.37 -12.21
CA LEU A 868 30.34 21.13 -12.00
C LEU A 868 31.58 21.05 -12.90
N ALA A 869 31.47 21.50 -14.16
CA ALA A 869 32.60 21.55 -15.07
C ALA A 869 33.73 22.49 -14.57
N LYS A 870 33.41 23.69 -14.10
CA LYS A 870 34.41 24.64 -13.55
C LYS A 870 34.95 24.18 -12.19
N ALA A 871 34.11 23.63 -11.32
CA ALA A 871 34.54 23.13 -10.02
C ALA A 871 35.55 21.97 -10.18
N PHE A 872 35.23 20.98 -11.01
CA PHE A 872 36.13 19.84 -11.24
C PHE A 872 37.33 20.16 -12.15
N SER A 873 37.39 21.34 -12.78
CA SER A 873 38.64 21.79 -13.42
C SER A 873 39.71 22.19 -12.40
N GLN A 874 39.34 22.40 -11.13
CA GLN A 874 40.26 22.73 -10.04
C GLN A 874 40.85 21.46 -9.43
N LYS A 875 42.18 21.33 -9.46
CA LYS A 875 42.89 20.16 -8.90
C LYS A 875 42.60 19.94 -7.42
N GLN A 876 42.41 21.03 -6.68
CA GLN A 876 42.12 21.06 -5.25
C GLN A 876 40.75 20.41 -4.96
N VAL A 877 39.71 20.74 -5.73
CA VAL A 877 38.37 20.13 -5.63
C VAL A 877 38.44 18.63 -5.90
N VAL A 878 39.10 18.22 -6.98
CA VAL A 878 39.27 16.80 -7.34
C VAL A 878 39.94 16.04 -6.19
N GLY A 879 41.00 16.60 -5.59
CA GLY A 879 41.70 16.02 -4.46
C GLY A 879 40.82 15.88 -3.21
N ALA A 880 40.10 16.95 -2.84
CA ALA A 880 39.24 16.98 -1.67
C ALA A 880 38.06 16.00 -1.79
N VAL A 881 37.37 16.00 -2.93
CA VAL A 881 36.23 15.08 -3.20
C VAL A 881 36.69 13.63 -3.23
N LYS A 882 37.84 13.32 -3.86
CA LYS A 882 38.41 11.96 -3.87
C LYS A 882 38.73 11.46 -2.46
N LYS A 883 39.28 12.31 -1.59
CA LYS A 883 39.56 11.99 -0.19
C LYS A 883 38.26 11.74 0.59
N TYR A 884 37.25 12.57 0.36
CA TYR A 884 35.95 12.47 1.02
C TYR A 884 35.20 11.20 0.64
N VAL A 885 35.01 10.92 -0.66
CA VAL A 885 34.24 9.76 -1.14
C VAL A 885 34.87 8.42 -0.74
N LYS A 886 36.20 8.37 -0.56
CA LYS A 886 36.91 7.17 -0.06
C LYS A 886 36.54 6.82 1.39
N THR A 887 36.24 7.81 2.21
CA THR A 887 35.98 7.65 3.65
C THR A 887 34.50 7.72 3.98
N ASN A 888 33.72 8.42 3.14
CA ASN A 888 32.29 8.64 3.29
C ASN A 888 31.59 8.25 1.97
N PRO A 889 31.04 7.03 1.86
CA PRO A 889 30.39 6.58 0.63
C PRO A 889 29.12 7.40 0.35
N HIS A 890 29.24 8.37 -0.56
CA HIS A 890 28.14 9.23 -0.99
C HIS A 890 27.86 9.04 -2.50
N PRO A 891 26.83 8.27 -2.91
CA PRO A 891 26.63 7.84 -4.30
C PRO A 891 26.51 9.00 -5.32
N LYS A 892 25.78 10.07 -4.96
CA LYS A 892 25.58 11.23 -5.85
C LYS A 892 26.89 11.99 -6.12
N LEU A 893 27.67 12.26 -5.07
CA LEU A 893 28.98 12.90 -5.17
C LEU A 893 29.98 12.03 -5.94
N ALA A 894 29.99 10.72 -5.68
CA ALA A 894 30.80 9.77 -6.43
C ALA A 894 30.47 9.76 -7.93
N LYS A 895 29.17 9.79 -8.27
CA LYS A 895 28.71 9.91 -9.67
C LYS A 895 29.22 11.18 -10.33
N TYR A 896 29.11 12.33 -9.66
CA TYR A 896 29.61 13.60 -10.22
C TYR A 896 31.12 13.61 -10.37
N PHE A 897 31.86 13.12 -9.37
CA PHE A 897 33.30 12.95 -9.45
C PHE A 897 33.69 12.17 -10.71
N VAL A 898 33.14 10.97 -10.89
CA VAL A 898 33.43 10.11 -12.06
C VAL A 898 33.08 10.82 -13.37
N LEU A 899 31.89 11.41 -13.48
CA LEU A 899 31.39 12.01 -14.72
C LEU A 899 32.24 13.21 -15.18
N TYR A 900 32.74 14.02 -14.25
CA TYR A 900 33.44 15.27 -14.56
C TYR A 900 34.96 15.17 -14.47
N THR A 901 35.52 14.11 -13.88
CA THR A 901 36.97 13.86 -13.96
C THR A 901 37.36 12.98 -15.13
N GLN A 902 36.50 12.07 -15.62
CA GLN A 902 36.81 11.19 -16.75
C GLN A 902 36.70 11.85 -18.13
N ARG A 903 36.11 13.05 -18.23
CA ARG A 903 36.02 13.82 -19.48
C ARG A 903 37.20 14.78 -19.69
N ALA A 904 38.17 14.80 -18.78
CA ALA A 904 39.34 15.68 -18.82
C ALA A 904 40.59 15.01 -19.41
N ASP A 905 40.50 13.71 -19.73
CA ASP A 905 41.40 12.96 -20.61
C ASP A 905 40.70 12.74 -21.95
#